data_AF-A0A534VVC0-F1
#
_entry.id   AF-A0A534VVC0-F1
#
_cell.length_a   1.000
_cell.length_b   1.000
_cell.length_c   1.000
_cell.angle_alpha   90.00
_cell.angle_beta   90.00
_cell.angle_gamma   90.00
#
_symmetry.space_group_name_H-M   'P 1'
#
loop_
_entity.id
_entity.type
_entity.pdbx_description
1 polymer ?
#
loop_
_entity_poly.entity_id
_entity_poly.type
_entity_poly.pdbx_seq_one_letter_code
_entity_poly.pdbx_strand_id
1 'polypeptide(L)'
;METQPGIPCPSCGHGNRPDRRFCTECGARLGRACAACGTPADPGEKFCGNCGAPLGVTAPPAAEKAPATYTPQRLAEKILTSRSALEGERKQVTVLFADVKGSMDLAEQLDPEDWHRIMGRFFQLLAEGVHRFEGTVNQYTGDGIMALFGAPIAHEDHAQRACWAALHLCNEVRRYADELRTARGLNFAVRLGINSGEVVVGRIGDDLRMDYTALGHTVGLAQRMEQLAEPGKPLLTEHTARLVTGFFSVRDLGPSRVKGVTEPVRLYELERAGRLRTRFDVSRARGLSRFVGRAPEMAILEASLERALAGEGRIVGVVGEPGVGKSRLCHEFAERCRARGIRFDEAHAVAHGKTIPLLPWMELMRNAFGITEQDGDDMARQKIAGRLLLIDPQLHEALPIMFVFLGVPDPSRPAPRLSPEGMQREVFDILKRLMQGRLRPGAPWAFLLEDLHWFDAASDAMLAALEELSPHTPTFQLTTFRPGYHAPWVESAHYQQLALQPLGAEALAELLRDLLGSDPSVAPLAERLPDRTGGNPFFIEEVVQALVEAGSLVGTRGAYRLVRPVEELAIPPTVQAVLAARIDRLPEREKAVLQAAAVAGRELPDAVLRRTADLPEAELASAVRALIAGEFLFEAAFYPEVEYSFKHALTQEVAYHSQLAERQARTHGAVARAIEGLYPDRLEERAALLANHWEHAREPLVAARWHQRAADWAATRDRGEMVRHWRRVRELLATASESQESLALRVRACRHLVDSVPVGSGEDAAALFAEGMALAARLQDPGPRIRLLNVFAGTLTFAGRVDEADVHFRESLRLADQTGSAFLRFLARVPLTRALVIAGRLREAVATSDEALALGGGRPELESEPGLSPYGLELVQRGNALTYLRPADGARVMEQAMELARGRRDGDLLAFAHLCQVVPCDLLGEAEQALVHARRAIECAEAGGSTWLRALAQSALGHAYVANRRWPEAIEALTAALAAVRELHAAPLVESDSTALLAEAQLGARDAAASLATAETAIAMARSLHRPISETRAHLAHARGLLAADRGDALTHVRSALDQATALVEATGALAFAPFIHIERARLAELTGDSAGRERELREAQRLFTEMGAPIRARQMPPR
;
A
#
# COMPACT_ATOMS: atom_id res chain seq x y z
N MET A 1 3.45 -81.44 39.63
CA MET A 1 2.35 -80.77 38.91
C MET A 1 2.92 -79.49 38.34
N GLU A 2 3.26 -79.51 37.05
CA GLU A 2 3.87 -78.37 36.35
C GLU A 2 2.86 -77.22 36.21
N THR A 3 3.25 -76.03 36.66
CA THR A 3 2.47 -74.79 36.57
C THR A 3 2.49 -74.25 35.14
N GLN A 4 1.33 -74.24 34.47
CA GLN A 4 1.14 -73.60 33.17
C GLN A 4 1.51 -72.10 33.20
N PRO A 5 2.15 -71.54 32.15
CA PRO A 5 2.45 -70.13 32.07
C PRO A 5 1.15 -69.31 31.94
N GLY A 6 0.96 -68.33 32.83
CA GLY A 6 -0.20 -67.43 32.83
C GLY A 6 -0.14 -66.38 31.71
N ILE A 7 -1.30 -65.86 31.31
CA ILE A 7 -1.44 -64.81 30.30
C ILE A 7 -1.28 -63.44 30.99
N PRO A 8 -0.29 -62.60 30.60
CA PRO A 8 -0.13 -61.28 31.17
C PRO A 8 -1.24 -60.35 30.69
N CYS A 9 -1.80 -59.56 31.61
CA CYS A 9 -2.80 -58.56 31.28
C CYS A 9 -2.18 -57.45 30.40
N PRO A 10 -2.80 -57.08 29.26
CA PRO A 10 -2.27 -56.03 28.39
C PRO A 10 -2.37 -54.62 29.01
N SER A 11 -3.17 -54.45 30.07
CA SER A 11 -3.34 -53.16 30.74
C SER A 11 -2.41 -52.99 31.95
N CYS A 12 -2.30 -53.99 32.83
CA CYS A 12 -1.48 -53.89 34.06
C CYS A 12 -0.32 -54.89 34.18
N GLY A 13 -0.15 -55.79 33.20
CA GLY A 13 0.92 -56.79 33.21
C GLY A 13 0.73 -57.97 34.16
N HIS A 14 -0.32 -58.00 34.99
CA HIS A 14 -0.57 -59.08 35.95
C HIS A 14 -0.79 -60.44 35.25
N GLY A 15 -0.14 -61.49 35.75
CA GLY A 15 -0.24 -62.85 35.20
C GLY A 15 -1.55 -63.52 35.60
N ASN A 16 -2.43 -63.76 34.62
CA ASN A 16 -3.74 -64.37 34.82
C ASN A 16 -3.73 -65.84 34.38
N ARG A 17 -4.61 -66.66 34.97
CA ARG A 17 -4.80 -68.04 34.50
C ARG A 17 -5.41 -68.02 33.07
N PRO A 18 -5.05 -68.97 32.18
CA PRO A 18 -5.46 -68.93 30.78
C PRO A 18 -6.97 -68.98 30.54
N ASP A 19 -7.73 -69.49 31.51
CA ASP A 19 -9.20 -69.62 31.48
C ASP A 19 -9.96 -68.34 31.87
N ARG A 20 -9.24 -67.28 32.30
CA ARG A 20 -9.86 -66.02 32.71
C ARG A 20 -10.11 -65.09 31.53
N ARG A 21 -11.32 -64.54 31.45
CA ARG A 21 -11.72 -63.55 30.41
C ARG A 21 -11.37 -62.11 30.79
N PHE A 22 -11.22 -61.83 32.08
CA PHE A 22 -10.87 -60.51 32.63
C PHE A 22 -9.73 -60.66 33.63
N CYS A 23 -8.90 -59.65 33.71
CA CYS A 23 -7.81 -59.56 34.66
C CYS A 23 -8.36 -59.57 36.08
N THR A 24 -7.86 -60.47 36.92
CA THR A 24 -8.28 -60.56 38.33
C THR A 24 -7.83 -59.37 39.17
N GLU A 25 -6.85 -58.61 38.70
CA GLU A 25 -6.32 -57.44 39.40
C GLU A 25 -7.01 -56.13 39.00
N CYS A 26 -7.16 -55.85 37.69
CA CYS A 26 -7.66 -54.56 37.21
C CYS A 26 -8.98 -54.63 36.43
N GLY A 27 -9.56 -55.82 36.25
CA GLY A 27 -10.82 -56.00 35.52
C GLY A 27 -10.74 -55.85 33.99
N ALA A 28 -9.57 -55.52 33.42
CA ALA A 28 -9.40 -55.39 31.97
C ALA A 28 -9.57 -56.75 31.25
N ARG A 29 -10.27 -56.76 30.11
CA ARG A 29 -10.51 -57.99 29.32
C ARG A 29 -9.21 -58.52 28.71
N LEU A 30 -8.97 -59.83 28.77
CA LEU A 30 -7.69 -60.45 28.41
C LEU A 30 -7.61 -60.91 26.94
N GLY A 31 -8.74 -60.91 26.20
CA GLY A 31 -8.81 -61.27 24.78
C GLY A 31 -8.64 -60.07 23.85
N ARG A 32 -8.04 -60.28 22.65
CA ARG A 32 -7.84 -59.24 21.63
C ARG A 32 -9.11 -59.03 20.81
N ALA A 33 -9.37 -57.80 20.37
CA ALA A 33 -10.40 -57.55 19.35
C ALA A 33 -9.80 -57.76 17.95
N CYS A 34 -10.59 -58.33 17.03
CA CYS A 34 -10.20 -58.43 15.63
C CYS A 34 -10.02 -57.04 15.02
N ALA A 35 -8.85 -56.75 14.43
CA ALA A 35 -8.58 -55.46 13.80
C ALA A 35 -9.47 -55.19 12.56
N ALA A 36 -9.99 -56.25 11.91
CA ALA A 36 -10.82 -56.13 10.72
C ALA A 36 -12.31 -55.90 11.02
N CYS A 37 -12.86 -56.48 12.10
CA CYS A 37 -14.31 -56.43 12.37
C CYS A 37 -14.70 -56.12 13.82
N GLY A 38 -13.73 -55.89 14.71
CA GLY A 38 -13.97 -55.52 16.11
C GLY A 38 -14.50 -56.66 17.01
N THR A 39 -14.77 -57.84 16.47
CA THR A 39 -15.27 -58.98 17.26
C THR A 39 -14.21 -59.44 18.27
N PRO A 40 -14.55 -59.56 19.55
CA PRO A 40 -13.61 -60.02 20.58
C PRO A 40 -13.27 -61.49 20.33
N ALA A 41 -11.97 -61.79 20.31
CA ALA A 41 -11.43 -63.13 20.19
C ALA A 41 -11.07 -63.68 21.57
N ASP A 42 -11.33 -64.97 21.77
CA ASP A 42 -10.95 -65.66 22.99
C ASP A 42 -9.41 -65.88 23.03
N PRO A 43 -8.80 -65.95 24.23
CA PRO A 43 -7.35 -66.11 24.35
C PRO A 43 -6.88 -67.42 23.67
N GLY A 44 -6.06 -67.30 22.61
CA GLY A 44 -5.51 -68.43 21.85
C GLY A 44 -6.04 -68.57 20.42
N GLU A 45 -7.08 -67.81 20.04
CA GLU A 45 -7.59 -67.81 18.67
C GLU A 45 -6.60 -67.16 17.69
N LYS A 46 -6.24 -67.90 16.63
CA LYS A 46 -5.32 -67.43 15.57
C LYS A 46 -6.04 -66.68 14.45
N PHE A 47 -7.35 -66.88 14.33
CA PHE A 47 -8.21 -66.25 13.34
C PHE A 47 -9.51 -65.81 14.01
N CYS A 48 -10.13 -64.74 13.51
CA CYS A 48 -11.40 -64.26 14.02
C CYS A 48 -12.52 -65.25 13.66
N GLY A 49 -13.23 -65.77 14.66
CA GLY A 49 -14.38 -66.67 14.45
C GLY A 49 -15.56 -66.05 13.71
N ASN A 50 -15.56 -64.74 13.45
CA ASN A 50 -16.62 -64.05 12.69
C ASN A 50 -16.20 -63.73 11.24
N CYS A 51 -15.07 -63.03 11.03
CA CYS A 51 -14.65 -62.59 9.70
C CYS A 51 -13.47 -63.37 9.10
N GLY A 52 -12.93 -64.36 9.82
CA GLY A 52 -11.81 -65.20 9.37
C GLY A 52 -10.43 -64.52 9.35
N ALA A 53 -10.32 -63.24 9.75
CA ALA A 53 -9.06 -62.50 9.67
C ALA A 53 -8.03 -63.02 10.70
N PRO A 54 -6.74 -63.17 10.32
CA PRO A 54 -5.67 -63.60 11.22
C PRO A 54 -5.41 -62.58 12.33
N LEU A 55 -5.27 -63.04 13.58
CA LEU A 55 -5.16 -62.21 14.79
C LEU A 55 -3.70 -61.98 15.26
N GLY A 56 -2.72 -62.25 14.38
CA GLY A 56 -1.28 -62.10 14.63
C GLY A 56 -0.54 -61.34 13.50
N VAL A 57 0.34 -60.42 13.86
CA VAL A 57 0.99 -59.43 12.98
C VAL A 57 2.16 -60.02 12.19
N THR A 58 2.17 -59.83 10.87
CA THR A 58 3.26 -59.16 10.11
C THR A 58 2.78 -58.83 8.69
N ALA A 59 3.15 -57.63 8.24
CA ALA A 59 2.67 -56.98 7.01
C ALA A 59 3.04 -57.75 5.72
N PRO A 60 2.22 -57.73 4.66
CA PRO A 60 2.64 -58.17 3.32
C PRO A 60 3.38 -57.05 2.56
N PRO A 61 4.24 -57.41 1.60
CA PRO A 61 5.07 -56.48 0.83
C PRO A 61 4.25 -55.66 -0.17
N ALA A 62 4.80 -54.50 -0.52
CA ALA A 62 4.22 -53.54 -1.45
C ALA A 62 3.89 -54.18 -2.80
N ALA A 63 2.60 -54.27 -3.11
CA ALA A 63 2.12 -54.48 -4.47
C ALA A 63 2.12 -53.12 -5.20
N GLU A 64 2.68 -53.12 -6.41
CA GLU A 64 2.59 -52.04 -7.38
C GLU A 64 1.16 -51.53 -7.48
N LYS A 65 0.97 -50.26 -7.12
CA LYS A 65 -0.29 -49.57 -7.35
C LYS A 65 -0.39 -49.24 -8.84
N ALA A 66 -1.17 -50.03 -9.57
CA ALA A 66 -1.98 -49.48 -10.64
C ALA A 66 -2.77 -48.27 -10.10
N PRO A 67 -3.02 -47.21 -10.89
CA PRO A 67 -3.53 -45.94 -10.38
C PRO A 67 -4.87 -46.14 -9.67
N ALA A 68 -4.83 -45.93 -8.35
CA ALA A 68 -5.97 -46.03 -7.47
C ALA A 68 -6.95 -44.88 -7.74
N THR A 69 -8.24 -45.21 -7.59
CA THR A 69 -9.41 -44.35 -7.50
C THR A 69 -9.09 -42.92 -7.03
N TYR A 70 -9.16 -41.95 -7.96
CA TYR A 70 -8.64 -40.58 -7.76
C TYR A 70 -9.72 -39.57 -7.30
N THR A 71 -10.76 -40.06 -6.64
CA THR A 71 -11.70 -39.19 -5.90
C THR A 71 -11.20 -39.07 -4.47
N PRO A 72 -10.98 -37.85 -3.93
CA PRO A 72 -10.58 -37.67 -2.53
C PRO A 72 -11.54 -38.43 -1.59
N GLN A 73 -11.02 -39.15 -0.58
CA GLN A 73 -11.84 -39.97 0.34
C GLN A 73 -13.01 -39.17 0.97
N ARG A 74 -12.81 -37.88 1.24
CA ARG A 74 -13.86 -36.96 1.71
C ARG A 74 -15.02 -36.73 0.73
N LEU A 75 -14.78 -36.82 -0.58
CA LEU A 75 -15.83 -36.72 -1.61
C LEU A 75 -16.58 -38.05 -1.75
N ALA A 76 -15.85 -39.18 -1.71
CA ALA A 76 -16.46 -40.51 -1.74
C ALA A 76 -17.40 -40.75 -0.54
N GLU A 77 -17.01 -40.28 0.66
CA GLU A 77 -17.85 -40.31 1.86
C GLU A 77 -19.09 -39.39 1.77
N LYS A 78 -19.01 -38.23 1.11
CA LYS A 78 -20.15 -37.34 0.84
C LYS A 78 -21.13 -37.94 -0.19
N ILE A 79 -20.63 -38.71 -1.16
CA ILE A 79 -21.45 -39.38 -2.19
C ILE A 79 -22.22 -40.56 -1.58
N LEU A 80 -21.58 -41.34 -0.70
CA LEU A 80 -22.16 -42.53 -0.06
C LEU A 80 -23.23 -42.22 1.01
N THR A 81 -23.32 -40.98 1.48
CA THR A 81 -24.23 -40.58 2.56
C THR A 81 -25.57 -39.99 2.09
N SER A 82 -25.77 -39.82 0.77
CA SER A 82 -27.06 -39.38 0.21
C SER A 82 -27.86 -40.54 -0.37
N ARG A 83 -29.11 -40.72 0.08
CA ARG A 83 -30.03 -41.75 -0.42
C ARG A 83 -30.42 -41.53 -1.90
N SER A 84 -30.29 -40.29 -2.40
CA SER A 84 -30.62 -39.87 -3.77
C SER A 84 -29.52 -40.22 -4.80
N ALA A 85 -28.26 -40.37 -4.41
CA ALA A 85 -27.17 -40.79 -5.31
C ALA A 85 -27.29 -42.26 -5.77
N LEU A 86 -28.11 -43.07 -5.09
CA LEU A 86 -28.33 -44.49 -5.39
C LEU A 86 -29.43 -44.74 -6.44
N GLU A 87 -30.34 -43.78 -6.69
CA GLU A 87 -31.51 -43.96 -7.59
C GLU A 87 -31.37 -43.28 -8.96
N GLY A 88 -30.36 -42.42 -9.15
CA GLY A 88 -30.15 -41.66 -10.38
C GLY A 88 -30.99 -40.38 -10.42
N GLU A 89 -30.34 -39.21 -10.49
CA GLU A 89 -31.02 -37.90 -10.47
C GLU A 89 -30.75 -37.08 -11.73
N ARG A 90 -31.74 -36.32 -12.21
CA ARG A 90 -31.56 -35.34 -13.29
C ARG A 90 -30.97 -34.06 -12.71
N LYS A 91 -29.83 -33.62 -13.25
CA LYS A 91 -29.17 -32.38 -12.85
C LYS A 91 -28.82 -31.53 -14.05
N GLN A 92 -28.98 -30.21 -13.90
CA GLN A 92 -28.37 -29.25 -14.81
C GLN A 92 -26.88 -29.19 -14.55
N VAL A 93 -26.09 -29.48 -15.57
CA VAL A 93 -24.63 -29.50 -15.47
C VAL A 93 -24.01 -28.77 -16.65
N THR A 94 -22.72 -28.49 -16.55
CA THR A 94 -21.87 -28.17 -17.70
C THR A 94 -20.79 -29.21 -17.86
N VAL A 95 -20.69 -29.76 -19.06
CA VAL A 95 -19.74 -30.78 -19.45
C VAL A 95 -18.61 -30.09 -20.20
N LEU A 96 -17.37 -30.33 -19.79
CA LEU A 96 -16.16 -29.87 -20.44
C LEU A 96 -15.37 -31.09 -20.93
N PHE A 97 -15.03 -31.11 -22.21
CA PHE A 97 -14.04 -32.02 -22.79
C PHE A 97 -12.75 -31.25 -23.06
N ALA A 98 -11.62 -31.89 -22.76
CA ALA A 98 -10.30 -31.40 -23.13
C ALA A 98 -9.45 -32.54 -23.66
N ASP A 99 -8.87 -32.39 -24.86
CA ASP A 99 -8.13 -33.45 -25.55
C ASP A 99 -6.88 -32.94 -26.29
N VAL A 100 -5.84 -33.78 -26.40
CA VAL A 100 -4.59 -33.41 -27.10
C VAL A 100 -4.76 -33.57 -28.61
N LYS A 101 -4.51 -32.48 -29.34
CA LYS A 101 -4.54 -32.54 -30.81
C LYS A 101 -3.38 -33.39 -31.34
N GLY A 102 -3.71 -34.43 -32.10
CA GLY A 102 -2.72 -35.27 -32.78
C GLY A 102 -1.92 -36.14 -31.81
N SER A 103 -2.56 -36.58 -30.72
CA SER A 103 -1.98 -37.43 -29.67
C SER A 103 -1.26 -38.66 -30.23
N MET A 104 -1.82 -39.33 -31.24
CA MET A 104 -1.20 -40.50 -31.88
C MET A 104 0.09 -40.15 -32.64
N ASP A 105 0.07 -39.08 -33.45
CA ASP A 105 1.24 -38.64 -34.21
C ASP A 105 2.39 -38.20 -33.26
N LEU A 106 2.05 -37.62 -32.11
CA LEU A 106 3.01 -37.24 -31.07
C LEU A 106 3.56 -38.47 -30.32
N ALA A 107 2.72 -39.47 -30.05
CA ALA A 107 3.13 -40.72 -29.41
C ALA A 107 4.07 -41.55 -30.29
N GLU A 108 3.91 -41.53 -31.63
CA GLU A 108 4.82 -42.20 -32.56
C GLU A 108 6.20 -41.52 -32.66
N GLN A 109 6.29 -40.22 -32.37
CA GLN A 109 7.54 -39.44 -32.44
C GLN A 109 8.40 -39.54 -31.18
N LEU A 110 7.88 -40.16 -30.10
CA LEU A 110 8.48 -40.13 -28.78
C LEU A 110 8.67 -41.55 -28.23
N ASP A 111 9.68 -41.70 -27.37
CA ASP A 111 9.83 -42.93 -26.59
C ASP A 111 8.61 -43.10 -25.66
N PRO A 112 8.07 -44.32 -25.48
CA PRO A 112 6.90 -44.58 -24.63
C PRO A 112 7.04 -44.06 -23.19
N GLU A 113 8.24 -44.08 -22.59
CA GLU A 113 8.47 -43.57 -21.23
C GLU A 113 8.40 -42.04 -21.18
N ASP A 114 8.93 -41.37 -22.21
CA ASP A 114 8.87 -39.92 -22.35
C ASP A 114 7.44 -39.44 -22.63
N TRP A 115 6.70 -40.15 -23.48
CA TRP A 115 5.28 -39.88 -23.73
C TRP A 115 4.44 -40.04 -22.46
N HIS A 116 4.68 -41.11 -21.68
CA HIS A 116 4.00 -41.32 -20.41
C HIS A 116 4.27 -40.19 -19.41
N ARG A 117 5.51 -39.68 -19.33
CA ARG A 117 5.85 -38.55 -18.46
C ARG A 117 5.18 -37.25 -18.91
N ILE A 118 5.14 -36.99 -20.21
CA ILE A 118 4.48 -35.80 -20.78
C ILE A 118 2.98 -35.83 -20.51
N MET A 119 2.33 -36.96 -20.80
CA MET A 119 0.91 -37.15 -20.54
C MET A 119 0.58 -37.13 -19.05
N GLY A 120 1.47 -37.65 -18.19
CA GLY A 120 1.32 -37.57 -16.73
C GLY A 120 1.26 -36.13 -16.23
N ARG A 121 2.18 -35.26 -16.67
CA ARG A 121 2.15 -33.83 -16.33
C ARG A 121 0.94 -33.12 -16.95
N PHE A 122 0.55 -33.47 -18.17
CA PHE A 122 -0.65 -32.92 -18.82
C PHE A 122 -1.93 -33.26 -18.04
N PHE A 123 -2.13 -34.52 -17.64
CA PHE A 123 -3.29 -34.93 -16.85
C PHE A 123 -3.33 -34.27 -15.47
N GLN A 124 -2.16 -34.04 -14.86
CA GLN A 124 -2.07 -33.29 -13.62
C GLN A 124 -2.56 -31.84 -13.81
N LEU A 125 -2.11 -31.14 -14.85
CA LEU A 125 -2.56 -29.78 -15.18
C LEU A 125 -4.08 -29.74 -15.43
N LEU A 126 -4.61 -30.73 -16.16
CA LEU A 126 -6.04 -30.83 -16.43
C LEU A 126 -6.86 -31.06 -15.15
N ALA A 127 -6.43 -32.00 -14.29
CA ALA A 127 -7.13 -32.32 -13.05
C ALA A 127 -7.07 -31.16 -12.04
N GLU A 128 -5.90 -30.55 -11.85
CA GLU A 128 -5.74 -29.37 -11.00
C GLU A 128 -6.60 -28.21 -11.50
N GLY A 129 -6.59 -27.95 -12.80
CA GLY A 129 -7.40 -26.88 -13.39
C GLY A 129 -8.90 -27.12 -13.26
N VAL A 130 -9.38 -28.36 -13.41
CA VAL A 130 -10.80 -28.70 -13.22
C VAL A 130 -11.20 -28.60 -11.74
N HIS A 131 -10.41 -29.16 -10.83
CA HIS A 131 -10.71 -29.12 -9.40
C HIS A 131 -10.60 -27.72 -8.80
N ARG A 132 -9.72 -26.86 -9.33
CA ARG A 132 -9.58 -25.46 -8.94
C ARG A 132 -10.89 -24.67 -9.05
N PHE A 133 -11.72 -24.99 -10.04
CA PHE A 133 -13.02 -24.35 -10.25
C PHE A 133 -14.19 -25.25 -9.80
N GLU A 134 -13.92 -26.16 -8.85
CA GLU A 134 -14.89 -27.09 -8.25
C GLU A 134 -15.58 -28.03 -9.25
N GLY A 135 -14.91 -28.29 -10.38
CA GLY A 135 -15.30 -29.35 -11.30
C GLY A 135 -14.85 -30.73 -10.81
N THR A 136 -15.56 -31.75 -11.27
CA THR A 136 -15.19 -33.16 -11.03
C THR A 136 -14.71 -33.78 -12.34
N VAL A 137 -13.47 -34.28 -12.38
CA VAL A 137 -13.01 -35.11 -13.50
C VAL A 137 -13.78 -36.41 -13.45
N ASN A 138 -14.62 -36.61 -14.46
CA ASN A 138 -15.52 -37.74 -14.52
C ASN A 138 -14.86 -38.97 -15.14
N GLN A 139 -14.12 -38.76 -16.24
CA GLN A 139 -13.43 -39.83 -16.94
C GLN A 139 -12.18 -39.30 -17.66
N TYR A 140 -11.14 -40.13 -17.76
CA TYR A 140 -9.99 -39.92 -18.64
C TYR A 140 -10.23 -40.64 -19.97
N THR A 141 -10.11 -39.93 -21.11
CA THR A 141 -10.41 -40.46 -22.44
C THR A 141 -9.20 -41.06 -23.17
N GLY A 142 -8.06 -41.19 -22.49
CA GLY A 142 -6.81 -41.73 -23.02
C GLY A 142 -5.81 -40.63 -23.39
N ASP A 143 -6.26 -39.63 -24.14
CA ASP A 143 -5.53 -38.43 -24.54
C ASP A 143 -6.12 -37.12 -23.97
N GLY A 144 -7.15 -37.24 -23.13
CA GLY A 144 -7.88 -36.12 -22.57
C GLY A 144 -8.71 -36.46 -21.34
N ILE A 145 -9.57 -35.53 -20.95
CA ILE A 145 -10.54 -35.70 -19.86
C ILE A 145 -11.94 -35.25 -20.25
N MET A 146 -12.92 -35.83 -19.57
CA MET A 146 -14.28 -35.32 -19.43
C MET A 146 -14.48 -34.84 -18.00
N ALA A 147 -14.88 -33.58 -17.83
CA ALA A 147 -15.19 -32.97 -16.55
C ALA A 147 -16.64 -32.52 -16.47
N LEU A 148 -17.20 -32.59 -15.27
CA LEU A 148 -18.55 -32.15 -14.94
C LEU A 148 -18.51 -31.03 -13.92
N PHE A 149 -19.27 -29.96 -14.18
CA PHE A 149 -19.52 -28.84 -13.28
C PHE A 149 -21.00 -28.82 -12.95
N GLY A 150 -21.36 -28.71 -11.67
CA GLY A 150 -22.76 -28.86 -11.21
C GLY A 150 -23.17 -30.29 -10.84
N ALA A 151 -22.24 -31.26 -10.87
CA ALA A 151 -22.39 -32.60 -10.32
C ALA A 151 -21.06 -33.12 -9.73
N PRO A 152 -21.06 -33.88 -8.61
CA PRO A 152 -22.23 -34.31 -7.82
C PRO A 152 -22.88 -33.18 -7.00
N ILE A 153 -22.20 -32.05 -6.82
CA ILE A 153 -22.71 -30.86 -6.11
C ILE A 153 -23.32 -29.90 -7.14
N ALA A 154 -24.57 -29.47 -6.94
CA ALA A 154 -25.21 -28.50 -7.81
C ALA A 154 -24.66 -27.09 -7.55
N HIS A 155 -24.38 -26.36 -8.62
CA HIS A 155 -23.87 -24.98 -8.60
C HIS A 155 -24.71 -24.14 -9.56
N GLU A 156 -25.21 -22.96 -9.14
CA GLU A 156 -26.00 -22.07 -10.01
C GLU A 156 -25.15 -21.47 -11.15
N ASP A 157 -23.84 -21.36 -10.95
CA ASP A 157 -22.84 -20.81 -11.87
C ASP A 157 -22.02 -21.90 -12.60
N HIS A 158 -22.55 -23.13 -12.69
CA HIS A 158 -21.86 -24.29 -13.26
C HIS A 158 -21.25 -24.05 -14.66
N ALA A 159 -21.90 -23.23 -15.50
CA ALA A 159 -21.43 -22.89 -16.84
C ALA A 159 -20.26 -21.90 -16.81
N GLN A 160 -20.27 -20.97 -15.85
CA GLN A 160 -19.19 -19.99 -15.67
C GLN A 160 -17.92 -20.68 -15.18
N ARG A 161 -18.05 -21.59 -14.20
CA ARG A 161 -16.92 -22.40 -13.68
C ARG A 161 -16.26 -23.23 -14.77
N ALA A 162 -17.04 -23.85 -15.64
CA ALA A 162 -16.51 -24.57 -16.79
C ALA A 162 -15.75 -23.66 -17.77
N CYS A 163 -16.25 -22.44 -18.01
CA CYS A 163 -15.57 -21.46 -18.86
C CYS A 163 -14.27 -20.92 -18.23
N TRP A 164 -14.26 -20.68 -16.91
CA TRP A 164 -13.04 -20.33 -16.17
C TRP A 164 -12.00 -21.44 -16.23
N ALA A 165 -12.42 -22.69 -15.98
CA ALA A 165 -11.56 -23.86 -16.12
C ALA A 165 -11.00 -23.96 -17.54
N ALA A 166 -11.83 -23.81 -18.56
CA ALA A 166 -11.36 -23.87 -19.95
C ALA A 166 -10.30 -22.82 -20.30
N LEU A 167 -10.49 -21.56 -19.88
CA LEU A 167 -9.50 -20.50 -20.11
C LEU A 167 -8.20 -20.74 -19.33
N HIS A 168 -8.30 -21.18 -18.07
CA HIS A 168 -7.15 -21.53 -17.26
C HIS A 168 -6.36 -22.68 -17.88
N LEU A 169 -7.04 -23.77 -18.27
CA LEU A 169 -6.44 -24.92 -18.92
C LEU A 169 -5.76 -24.54 -20.24
N CYS A 170 -6.39 -23.68 -21.05
CA CYS A 170 -5.75 -23.16 -22.27
C CYS A 170 -4.42 -22.46 -21.98
N ASN A 171 -4.35 -21.68 -20.90
CA ASN A 171 -3.13 -20.93 -20.55
C ASN A 171 -2.05 -21.83 -19.97
N GLU A 172 -2.38 -22.72 -19.02
CA GLU A 172 -1.39 -23.63 -18.43
C GLU A 172 -0.85 -24.62 -19.46
N VAL A 173 -1.72 -25.17 -20.31
CA VAL A 173 -1.27 -26.08 -21.38
C VAL A 173 -0.46 -25.32 -22.44
N ARG A 174 -0.77 -24.04 -22.72
CA ARG A 174 0.07 -23.22 -23.62
C ARG A 174 1.47 -23.02 -23.04
N ARG A 175 1.60 -22.68 -21.76
CA ARG A 175 2.92 -22.57 -21.10
C ARG A 175 3.68 -23.89 -21.15
N TYR A 176 3.00 -25.00 -20.85
CA TYR A 176 3.60 -26.32 -20.93
C TYR A 176 4.03 -26.70 -22.35
N ALA A 177 3.23 -26.33 -23.36
CA ALA A 177 3.58 -26.48 -24.76
C ALA A 177 4.80 -25.65 -25.16
N ASP A 178 4.93 -24.41 -24.68
CA ASP A 178 6.09 -23.55 -24.94
C ASP A 178 7.37 -24.12 -24.29
N GLU A 179 7.26 -24.69 -23.09
CA GLU A 179 8.36 -25.44 -22.44
C GLU A 179 8.78 -26.65 -23.29
N LEU A 180 7.83 -27.47 -23.73
CA LEU A 180 8.09 -28.65 -24.57
C LEU A 180 8.67 -28.26 -25.94
N ARG A 181 8.21 -27.15 -26.52
CA ARG A 181 8.74 -26.63 -27.78
C ARG A 181 10.19 -26.17 -27.62
N THR A 182 10.50 -25.45 -26.54
CA THR A 182 11.85 -24.92 -26.28
C THR A 182 12.82 -26.03 -25.90
N ALA A 183 12.40 -26.98 -25.07
CA ALA A 183 13.26 -28.05 -24.57
C ALA A 183 13.39 -29.23 -25.54
N ARG A 184 12.36 -29.52 -26.34
CA ARG A 184 12.26 -30.76 -27.14
C ARG A 184 11.75 -30.57 -28.57
N GLY A 185 11.42 -29.35 -29.00
CA GLY A 185 10.88 -29.09 -30.35
C GLY A 185 9.48 -29.63 -30.61
N LEU A 186 8.76 -30.07 -29.56
CA LEU A 186 7.44 -30.68 -29.68
C LEU A 186 6.33 -29.64 -29.77
N ASN A 187 5.44 -29.80 -30.75
CA ASN A 187 4.26 -28.94 -30.91
C ASN A 187 3.07 -29.57 -30.19
N PHE A 188 2.93 -29.27 -28.90
CA PHE A 188 1.84 -29.77 -28.05
C PHE A 188 0.67 -28.79 -28.03
N ALA A 189 -0.57 -29.26 -28.16
CA ALA A 189 -1.75 -28.38 -28.12
C ALA A 189 -3.02 -29.13 -27.68
N VAL A 190 -3.94 -28.41 -27.04
CA VAL A 190 -5.19 -28.95 -26.50
C VAL A 190 -6.41 -28.33 -27.19
N ARG A 191 -7.44 -29.13 -27.38
CA ARG A 191 -8.79 -28.70 -27.82
C ARG A 191 -9.75 -28.79 -26.65
N LEU A 192 -10.71 -27.86 -26.61
CA LEU A 192 -11.71 -27.84 -25.55
C LEU A 192 -13.12 -27.60 -26.10
N GLY A 193 -14.09 -28.28 -25.51
CA GLY A 193 -15.49 -28.17 -25.87
C GLY A 193 -16.38 -28.16 -24.64
N ILE A 194 -17.34 -27.25 -24.61
CA ILE A 194 -18.21 -27.03 -23.45
C ILE A 194 -19.67 -27.03 -23.89
N ASN A 195 -20.50 -27.78 -23.18
CA ASN A 195 -21.95 -27.71 -23.36
C ASN A 195 -22.67 -27.87 -22.01
N SER A 196 -23.76 -27.12 -21.85
CA SER A 196 -24.62 -27.14 -20.67
C SER A 196 -25.94 -27.83 -21.00
N GLY A 197 -26.55 -28.46 -20.02
CA GLY A 197 -27.86 -29.09 -20.16
C GLY A 197 -28.11 -30.15 -19.10
N GLU A 198 -29.31 -30.74 -19.15
CA GLU A 198 -29.67 -31.81 -18.23
C GLU A 198 -28.89 -33.09 -18.54
N VAL A 199 -28.37 -33.73 -17.49
CA VAL A 199 -27.84 -35.09 -17.54
C VAL A 199 -28.44 -35.90 -16.40
N VAL A 200 -28.55 -37.23 -16.60
CA VAL A 200 -28.88 -38.16 -15.52
C VAL A 200 -27.58 -38.62 -14.88
N VAL A 201 -27.49 -38.49 -13.56
CA VAL A 201 -26.31 -38.83 -12.75
C VAL A 201 -26.67 -40.01 -11.84
N GLY A 202 -26.04 -41.17 -12.01
CA GLY A 202 -26.32 -42.39 -11.22
C GLY A 202 -25.30 -43.52 -11.41
N ARG A 203 -25.42 -44.60 -10.63
CA ARG A 203 -24.52 -45.78 -10.67
C ARG A 203 -24.96 -46.77 -11.75
N ILE A 204 -24.07 -47.20 -12.64
CA ILE A 204 -24.30 -48.30 -13.60
C ILE A 204 -23.12 -49.29 -13.51
N GLY A 205 -23.38 -50.54 -13.15
CA GLY A 205 -22.39 -51.64 -13.12
C GLY A 205 -22.10 -52.22 -11.72
N ASP A 206 -21.77 -53.51 -11.67
CA ASP A 206 -21.50 -54.30 -10.46
C ASP A 206 -20.00 -54.52 -10.15
N ASP A 207 -19.10 -53.95 -10.95
CA ASP A 207 -17.66 -53.97 -10.67
C ASP A 207 -17.21 -52.66 -10.00
N LEU A 208 -16.22 -52.77 -9.11
CA LEU A 208 -15.62 -51.72 -8.26
C LEU A 208 -14.96 -50.52 -9.01
N ARG A 209 -15.32 -50.27 -10.26
CA ARG A 209 -15.09 -49.00 -10.97
C ARG A 209 -16.31 -48.10 -10.80
N MET A 210 -16.17 -47.01 -10.05
CA MET A 210 -17.17 -45.94 -10.00
C MET A 210 -17.17 -45.16 -11.32
N ASP A 211 -17.74 -45.73 -12.38
CA ASP A 211 -17.98 -45.00 -13.62
C ASP A 211 -19.27 -44.17 -13.45
N TYR A 212 -19.13 -42.92 -12.98
CA TYR A 212 -20.20 -41.92 -13.07
C TYR A 212 -20.48 -41.72 -14.57
N THR A 213 -21.54 -42.31 -15.10
CA THR A 213 -21.83 -42.21 -16.55
C THR A 213 -22.88 -41.14 -16.77
N ALA A 214 -22.45 -39.90 -17.05
CA ALA A 214 -23.33 -38.91 -17.65
C ALA A 214 -23.64 -39.38 -19.09
N LEU A 215 -24.85 -39.91 -19.31
CA LEU A 215 -25.32 -40.34 -20.62
C LEU A 215 -26.40 -39.38 -21.12
N GLY A 216 -26.22 -38.82 -22.32
CA GLY A 216 -27.22 -37.95 -22.92
C GLY A 216 -26.71 -37.09 -24.08
N HIS A 217 -27.65 -36.48 -24.79
CA HIS A 217 -27.40 -35.54 -25.89
C HIS A 217 -26.45 -34.39 -25.48
N THR A 218 -26.53 -33.96 -24.21
CA THR A 218 -25.70 -32.89 -23.63
C THR A 218 -24.20 -33.21 -23.65
N VAL A 219 -23.82 -34.44 -23.28
CA VAL A 219 -22.41 -34.90 -23.23
C VAL A 219 -21.87 -35.07 -24.65
N GLY A 220 -22.68 -35.68 -25.53
CA GLY A 220 -22.32 -35.84 -26.94
C GLY A 220 -22.12 -34.51 -27.66
N LEU A 221 -22.87 -33.46 -27.31
CA LEU A 221 -22.65 -32.12 -27.83
C LEU A 221 -21.33 -31.50 -27.34
N ALA A 222 -21.00 -31.60 -26.04
CA ALA A 222 -19.74 -31.07 -25.50
C ALA A 222 -18.52 -31.70 -26.18
N GLN A 223 -18.54 -33.03 -26.36
CA GLN A 223 -17.48 -33.75 -27.05
C GLN A 223 -17.31 -33.27 -28.50
N ARG A 224 -18.42 -33.00 -29.21
CA ARG A 224 -18.36 -32.48 -30.58
C ARG A 224 -17.87 -31.04 -30.64
N MET A 225 -18.14 -30.23 -29.62
CA MET A 225 -17.56 -28.89 -29.52
C MET A 225 -16.03 -28.97 -29.44
N GLU A 226 -15.51 -29.93 -28.67
CA GLU A 226 -14.07 -30.16 -28.56
C GLU A 226 -13.49 -30.59 -29.92
N GLN A 227 -14.10 -31.58 -30.58
CA GLN A 227 -13.62 -32.08 -31.88
C GLN A 227 -13.60 -31.00 -32.98
N LEU A 228 -14.56 -30.06 -32.93
CA LEU A 228 -14.64 -28.92 -33.85
C LEU A 228 -13.72 -27.77 -33.44
N ALA A 229 -13.23 -27.74 -32.21
CA ALA A 229 -12.42 -26.65 -31.69
C ALA A 229 -11.05 -26.59 -32.37
N GLU A 230 -10.63 -25.36 -32.66
CA GLU A 230 -9.23 -25.09 -32.94
C GLU A 230 -8.43 -25.16 -31.62
N PRO A 231 -7.15 -25.56 -31.67
CA PRO A 231 -6.36 -25.67 -30.44
C PRO A 231 -6.28 -24.36 -29.66
N GLY A 232 -6.52 -24.42 -28.36
CA GLY A 232 -6.53 -23.27 -27.46
C GLY A 232 -7.71 -22.30 -27.66
N LYS A 233 -8.73 -22.67 -28.45
CA LYS A 233 -9.95 -21.88 -28.69
C LYS A 233 -11.18 -22.70 -28.28
N PRO A 234 -11.59 -22.67 -27.00
CA PRO A 234 -12.71 -23.47 -26.52
C PRO A 234 -14.01 -23.12 -27.25
N LEU A 235 -14.76 -24.13 -27.66
CA LEU A 235 -16.08 -23.95 -28.29
C LEU A 235 -17.21 -24.22 -27.31
N LEU A 236 -18.25 -23.38 -27.40
CA LEU A 236 -19.48 -23.43 -26.64
C LEU A 236 -20.66 -23.62 -27.59
N THR A 237 -21.70 -24.30 -27.12
CA THR A 237 -23.02 -24.21 -27.77
C THR A 237 -23.71 -22.90 -27.40
N GLU A 238 -24.74 -22.52 -28.17
CA GLU A 238 -25.59 -21.36 -27.87
C GLU A 238 -26.18 -21.38 -26.45
N HIS A 239 -26.54 -22.55 -25.94
CA HIS A 239 -27.13 -22.68 -24.62
C HIS A 239 -26.13 -22.32 -23.52
N THR A 240 -24.89 -22.81 -23.60
CA THR A 240 -23.81 -22.43 -22.68
C THR A 240 -23.44 -20.96 -22.81
N ALA A 241 -23.35 -20.43 -24.05
CA ALA A 241 -23.03 -19.03 -24.29
C ALA A 241 -24.04 -18.08 -23.61
N ARG A 242 -25.34 -18.42 -23.64
CA ARG A 242 -26.38 -17.65 -22.93
C ARG A 242 -26.18 -17.62 -21.41
N LEU A 243 -25.77 -18.73 -20.81
CA LEU A 243 -25.55 -18.84 -19.35
C LEU A 243 -24.33 -18.05 -18.85
N VAL A 244 -23.41 -17.70 -19.74
CA VAL A 244 -22.15 -17.01 -19.40
C VAL A 244 -22.02 -15.61 -20.03
N THR A 245 -23.07 -15.17 -20.72
CA THR A 245 -23.16 -13.84 -21.33
C THR A 245 -22.99 -12.75 -20.27
N GLY A 246 -22.06 -11.82 -20.49
CA GLY A 246 -21.74 -10.72 -19.56
C GLY A 246 -20.56 -11.02 -18.63
N PHE A 247 -20.29 -12.30 -18.34
CA PHE A 247 -19.14 -12.74 -17.55
C PHE A 247 -17.92 -13.08 -18.41
N PHE A 248 -18.12 -13.41 -19.69
CA PHE A 248 -17.06 -13.76 -20.64
C PHE A 248 -17.31 -13.11 -22.01
N SER A 249 -16.22 -12.81 -22.73
CA SER A 249 -16.25 -12.47 -24.15
C SER A 249 -16.38 -13.75 -24.95
N VAL A 250 -17.46 -13.87 -25.73
CA VAL A 250 -17.73 -15.00 -26.61
C VAL A 250 -17.91 -14.49 -28.05
N ARG A 251 -17.27 -15.16 -29.01
CA ARG A 251 -17.40 -14.83 -30.44
C ARG A 251 -18.36 -15.79 -31.10
N ASP A 252 -19.39 -15.25 -31.71
CA ASP A 252 -20.37 -16.01 -32.48
C ASP A 252 -19.76 -16.51 -33.80
N LEU A 253 -19.73 -17.83 -33.98
CA LEU A 253 -19.23 -18.49 -35.20
C LEU A 253 -20.36 -18.90 -36.15
N GLY A 254 -21.62 -18.63 -35.79
CA GLY A 254 -22.80 -18.95 -36.59
C GLY A 254 -23.26 -20.42 -36.50
N PRO A 255 -24.31 -20.77 -37.26
CA PRO A 255 -24.87 -22.11 -37.29
C PRO A 255 -23.95 -23.10 -38.03
N SER A 256 -23.64 -24.23 -37.40
CA SER A 256 -22.81 -25.29 -37.96
C SER A 256 -23.52 -26.64 -37.95
N ARG A 257 -23.27 -27.47 -38.97
CA ARG A 257 -23.80 -28.84 -39.03
C ARG A 257 -22.94 -29.75 -38.16
N VAL A 258 -23.48 -30.17 -37.03
CA VAL A 258 -22.81 -31.07 -36.08
C VAL A 258 -23.26 -32.51 -36.35
N LYS A 259 -22.32 -33.43 -36.63
CA LYS A 259 -22.60 -34.84 -36.96
C LYS A 259 -23.49 -35.49 -35.92
N GLY A 260 -24.69 -35.95 -36.27
CA GLY A 260 -25.62 -36.61 -35.34
C GLY A 260 -26.53 -35.66 -34.57
N VAL A 261 -26.69 -34.41 -35.03
CA VAL A 261 -27.80 -33.50 -34.69
C VAL A 261 -28.53 -33.17 -35.99
N THR A 262 -29.86 -33.24 -36.01
CA THR A 262 -30.66 -32.98 -37.21
C THR A 262 -30.77 -31.50 -37.55
N GLU A 263 -30.74 -30.62 -36.56
CA GLU A 263 -30.78 -29.16 -36.73
C GLU A 263 -29.38 -28.53 -36.60
N PRO A 264 -29.06 -27.47 -37.37
CA PRO A 264 -27.80 -26.74 -37.20
C PRO A 264 -27.67 -26.14 -35.81
N VAL A 265 -26.53 -26.35 -35.15
CA VAL A 265 -26.25 -25.81 -33.81
C VAL A 265 -25.39 -24.56 -33.96
N ARG A 266 -25.78 -23.47 -33.30
CA ARG A 266 -25.02 -22.21 -33.31
C ARG A 266 -23.84 -22.31 -32.34
N LEU A 267 -22.64 -22.03 -32.84
CA LEU A 267 -21.39 -22.22 -32.10
C LEU A 267 -20.81 -20.87 -31.66
N TYR A 268 -20.18 -20.87 -30.49
CA TYR A 268 -19.51 -19.70 -29.94
C TYR A 268 -18.09 -20.09 -29.52
N GLU A 269 -17.11 -19.24 -29.82
CA GLU A 269 -15.74 -19.37 -29.31
C GLU A 269 -15.62 -18.58 -27.99
N LEU A 270 -15.12 -19.23 -26.93
CA LEU A 270 -14.82 -18.58 -25.66
C LEU A 270 -13.47 -17.85 -25.76
N GLU A 271 -13.48 -16.52 -25.71
CA GLU A 271 -12.26 -15.73 -25.93
C GLU A 271 -11.55 -15.37 -24.61
N ARG A 272 -12.27 -14.83 -23.62
CA ARG A 272 -11.69 -14.30 -22.36
C ARG A 272 -12.70 -13.98 -21.26
N ALA A 273 -12.21 -13.73 -20.05
CA ALA A 273 -12.91 -13.11 -18.93
C ALA A 273 -13.54 -11.74 -19.28
N GLY A 274 -14.69 -11.43 -18.66
CA GLY A 274 -15.41 -10.16 -18.74
C GLY A 274 -14.84 -9.06 -17.81
N ARG A 275 -15.49 -7.88 -17.79
CA ARG A 275 -14.95 -6.60 -17.24
C ARG A 275 -15.52 -6.15 -15.87
N LEU A 276 -16.34 -6.92 -15.17
CA LEU A 276 -17.15 -6.43 -14.03
C LEU A 276 -16.32 -6.36 -12.72
N ARG A 277 -16.27 -5.20 -12.01
CA ARG A 277 -15.47 -4.99 -10.76
C ARG A 277 -16.16 -4.24 -9.59
N THR A 278 -17.31 -3.58 -9.79
CA THR A 278 -17.98 -2.75 -8.75
C THR A 278 -19.38 -3.25 -8.34
N ARG A 279 -19.92 -2.71 -7.23
CA ARG A 279 -21.33 -2.93 -6.82
C ARG A 279 -22.34 -2.56 -7.90
N PHE A 280 -22.01 -1.54 -8.70
CA PHE A 280 -22.83 -1.12 -9.83
C PHE A 280 -22.73 -2.09 -11.01
N ASP A 281 -21.54 -2.66 -11.26
CA ASP A 281 -21.33 -3.68 -12.29
C ASP A 281 -22.18 -4.95 -12.04
N VAL A 282 -22.37 -5.33 -10.77
CA VAL A 282 -23.25 -6.45 -10.40
C VAL A 282 -24.72 -6.11 -10.67
N SER A 283 -25.18 -4.89 -10.31
CA SER A 283 -26.53 -4.42 -10.67
C SER A 283 -26.73 -4.33 -12.20
N ARG A 284 -25.66 -4.02 -12.95
CA ARG A 284 -25.66 -4.02 -14.42
C ARG A 284 -25.90 -5.40 -15.00
N ALA A 285 -25.27 -6.44 -14.44
CA ALA A 285 -25.45 -7.82 -14.89
C ALA A 285 -26.87 -8.37 -14.68
N ARG A 286 -27.62 -7.82 -13.70
CA ARG A 286 -28.99 -8.24 -13.35
C ARG A 286 -30.10 -7.49 -14.11
N GLY A 287 -29.72 -6.55 -14.98
CA GLY A 287 -30.66 -5.65 -15.63
C GLY A 287 -30.95 -4.43 -14.75
N LEU A 288 -30.47 -3.29 -15.21
CA LEU A 288 -30.69 -2.00 -14.56
C LEU A 288 -32.17 -1.58 -14.66
N SER A 289 -32.71 -0.96 -13.61
CA SER A 289 -33.98 -0.20 -13.71
C SER A 289 -33.88 0.86 -14.78
N ARG A 290 -35.02 1.26 -15.34
CA ARG A 290 -35.06 2.39 -16.28
C ARG A 290 -34.42 3.63 -15.64
N PHE A 291 -33.55 4.33 -16.38
CA PHE A 291 -32.94 5.57 -15.93
C PHE A 291 -33.96 6.72 -16.06
N VAL A 292 -34.39 7.29 -14.93
CA VAL A 292 -35.51 8.25 -14.85
C VAL A 292 -35.13 9.49 -14.04
N GLY A 293 -35.74 10.63 -14.36
CA GLY A 293 -35.69 11.84 -13.52
C GLY A 293 -34.37 12.59 -13.44
N ARG A 294 -33.38 12.28 -14.29
CA ARG A 294 -32.02 12.86 -14.25
C ARG A 294 -31.60 13.63 -15.50
N ALA A 295 -32.57 14.08 -16.30
CA ALA A 295 -32.30 14.82 -17.53
C ALA A 295 -31.56 16.15 -17.30
N PRO A 296 -31.90 16.98 -16.28
CA PRO A 296 -31.17 18.21 -16.00
C PRO A 296 -29.70 17.98 -15.63
N GLU A 297 -29.44 17.00 -14.76
CA GLU A 297 -28.09 16.67 -14.31
C GLU A 297 -27.22 16.13 -15.45
N MET A 298 -27.81 15.31 -16.32
CA MET A 298 -27.11 14.81 -17.52
C MET A 298 -26.75 15.94 -18.49
N ALA A 299 -27.64 16.92 -18.70
CA ALA A 299 -27.37 18.06 -19.57
C ALA A 299 -26.19 18.92 -19.06
N ILE A 300 -26.03 19.04 -17.73
CA ILE A 300 -24.90 19.74 -17.12
C ILE A 300 -23.58 19.00 -17.39
N LEU A 301 -23.57 17.67 -17.26
CA LEU A 301 -22.38 16.86 -17.54
C LEU A 301 -21.98 16.94 -19.02
N GLU A 302 -22.96 16.88 -19.94
CA GLU A 302 -22.74 17.00 -21.37
C GLU A 302 -22.19 18.39 -21.75
N ALA A 303 -22.77 19.47 -21.22
CA ALA A 303 -22.27 20.82 -21.46
C ALA A 303 -20.85 21.03 -20.94
N SER A 304 -20.52 20.45 -19.79
CA SER A 304 -19.17 20.52 -19.20
C SER A 304 -18.14 19.74 -20.03
N LEU A 305 -18.54 18.58 -20.58
CA LEU A 305 -17.71 17.83 -21.50
C LEU A 305 -17.41 18.63 -22.77
N GLU A 306 -18.42 19.25 -23.41
CA GLU A 306 -18.18 20.06 -24.62
C GLU A 306 -17.15 21.19 -24.39
N ARG A 307 -17.16 21.82 -23.23
CA ARG A 307 -16.16 22.84 -22.87
C ARG A 307 -14.76 22.24 -22.73
N ALA A 308 -14.64 21.10 -22.06
CA ALA A 308 -13.37 20.38 -21.95
C ALA A 308 -12.84 19.92 -23.33
N LEU A 309 -13.72 19.47 -24.22
CA LEU A 309 -13.38 19.14 -25.61
C LEU A 309 -12.91 20.36 -26.40
N ALA A 310 -13.44 21.55 -26.10
CA ALA A 310 -13.01 22.82 -26.69
C ALA A 310 -11.69 23.36 -26.10
N GLY A 311 -11.05 22.64 -25.17
CA GLY A 311 -9.79 23.01 -24.54
C GLY A 311 -9.92 23.77 -23.22
N GLU A 312 -11.15 23.96 -22.73
CA GLU A 312 -11.41 24.52 -21.39
C GLU A 312 -11.64 23.39 -20.40
N GLY A 313 -10.59 22.88 -19.75
CA GLY A 313 -10.72 21.77 -18.82
C GLY A 313 -11.77 22.01 -17.72
N ARG A 314 -12.48 20.94 -17.35
CA ARG A 314 -13.61 20.98 -16.40
C ARG A 314 -13.52 19.87 -15.37
N ILE A 315 -13.86 20.22 -14.14
CA ILE A 315 -14.04 19.28 -13.04
C ILE A 315 -15.50 19.37 -12.58
N VAL A 316 -16.20 18.24 -12.56
CA VAL A 316 -17.57 18.15 -12.05
C VAL A 316 -17.62 17.23 -10.84
N GLY A 317 -18.06 17.75 -9.69
CA GLY A 317 -18.24 16.99 -8.45
C GLY A 317 -19.69 16.60 -8.24
N VAL A 318 -20.01 15.31 -8.33
CA VAL A 318 -21.34 14.77 -8.06
C VAL A 318 -21.47 14.47 -6.56
N VAL A 319 -22.28 15.26 -5.88
CA VAL A 319 -22.44 15.21 -4.41
C VAL A 319 -23.83 14.70 -4.08
N GLY A 320 -23.93 13.77 -3.14
CA GLY A 320 -25.24 13.34 -2.65
C GLY A 320 -25.17 12.19 -1.66
N GLU A 321 -26.30 11.93 -1.01
CA GLU A 321 -26.42 10.85 -0.02
C GLU A 321 -26.20 9.45 -0.62
N PRO A 322 -25.83 8.44 0.19
CA PRO A 322 -25.75 7.05 -0.27
C PRO A 322 -27.08 6.58 -0.91
N GLY A 323 -26.98 5.88 -2.05
CA GLY A 323 -28.14 5.31 -2.74
C GLY A 323 -28.94 6.27 -3.64
N VAL A 324 -28.64 7.57 -3.65
CA VAL A 324 -29.39 8.57 -4.44
C VAL A 324 -29.22 8.45 -5.97
N GLY A 325 -28.23 7.67 -6.43
CA GLY A 325 -27.98 7.39 -7.85
C GLY A 325 -26.71 8.00 -8.46
N LYS A 326 -25.73 8.44 -7.65
CA LYS A 326 -24.44 8.99 -8.13
C LYS A 326 -23.75 8.09 -9.16
N SER A 327 -23.50 6.83 -8.80
CA SER A 327 -22.84 5.84 -9.66
C SER A 327 -23.63 5.56 -10.93
N ARG A 328 -24.97 5.53 -10.84
CA ARG A 328 -25.84 5.33 -12.01
C ARG A 328 -25.75 6.50 -12.99
N LEU A 329 -25.78 7.74 -12.51
CA LEU A 329 -25.62 8.92 -13.36
C LEU A 329 -24.26 8.90 -14.08
N CYS A 330 -23.18 8.63 -13.33
CA CYS A 330 -21.83 8.59 -13.91
C CYS A 330 -21.69 7.49 -14.95
N HIS A 331 -22.28 6.32 -14.71
CA HIS A 331 -22.30 5.22 -15.69
C HIS A 331 -23.03 5.59 -16.98
N GLU A 332 -24.25 6.12 -16.88
CA GLU A 332 -25.04 6.54 -18.06
C GLU A 332 -24.30 7.61 -18.88
N PHE A 333 -23.61 8.52 -18.18
CA PHE A 333 -22.78 9.53 -18.83
C PHE A 333 -21.55 8.93 -19.51
N ALA A 334 -20.84 8.00 -18.85
CA ALA A 334 -19.69 7.29 -19.41
C ALA A 334 -20.08 6.49 -20.67
N GLU A 335 -21.24 5.82 -20.66
CA GLU A 335 -21.76 5.10 -21.84
C GLU A 335 -22.09 6.05 -22.99
N ARG A 336 -22.67 7.22 -22.72
CA ARG A 336 -22.87 8.27 -23.75
C ARG A 336 -21.55 8.78 -24.33
N CYS A 337 -20.52 8.96 -23.50
CA CYS A 337 -19.18 9.33 -23.96
C CYS A 337 -18.60 8.26 -24.88
N ARG A 338 -18.66 6.98 -24.47
CA ARG A 338 -18.18 5.84 -25.25
C ARG A 338 -18.92 5.70 -26.58
N ALA A 339 -20.23 5.91 -26.59
CA ALA A 339 -21.05 5.90 -27.81
C ALA A 339 -20.63 7.00 -28.81
N ARG A 340 -20.08 8.11 -28.32
CA ARG A 340 -19.50 9.21 -29.13
C ARG A 340 -18.03 8.98 -29.51
N GLY A 341 -17.45 7.83 -29.16
CA GLY A 341 -16.04 7.51 -29.40
C GLY A 341 -15.07 8.20 -28.43
N ILE A 342 -15.58 8.83 -27.37
CA ILE A 342 -14.75 9.48 -26.35
C ILE A 342 -14.31 8.42 -25.34
N ARG A 343 -13.00 8.31 -25.15
CA ARG A 343 -12.43 7.42 -24.14
C ARG A 343 -12.75 7.96 -22.75
N PHE A 344 -13.31 7.10 -21.90
CA PHE A 344 -13.68 7.42 -20.52
C PHE A 344 -13.10 6.37 -19.57
N ASP A 345 -12.01 6.71 -18.87
CA ASP A 345 -11.34 5.83 -17.92
C ASP A 345 -11.94 6.00 -16.51
N GLU A 346 -12.13 4.92 -15.75
CA GLU A 346 -12.76 4.94 -14.42
C GLU A 346 -11.78 4.41 -13.36
N ALA A 347 -11.82 4.97 -12.15
CA ALA A 347 -11.09 4.46 -10.99
C ALA A 347 -11.84 4.76 -9.68
N HIS A 348 -11.59 3.93 -8.66
CA HIS A 348 -12.44 3.85 -7.48
C HIS A 348 -11.64 4.03 -6.19
N ALA A 349 -12.12 4.90 -5.30
CA ALA A 349 -11.64 4.95 -3.92
C ALA A 349 -12.41 3.95 -3.06
N VAL A 350 -11.67 3.05 -2.41
CA VAL A 350 -12.23 2.04 -1.52
C VAL A 350 -11.93 2.37 -0.06
N ALA A 351 -12.86 2.08 0.85
CA ALA A 351 -12.75 2.47 2.26
C ALA A 351 -11.49 1.92 2.97
N HIS A 352 -11.02 0.74 2.56
CA HIS A 352 -9.78 0.10 3.05
C HIS A 352 -8.54 0.55 2.27
N GLY A 353 -8.71 1.36 1.22
CA GLY A 353 -7.64 1.88 0.37
C GLY A 353 -6.90 3.06 0.98
N LYS A 354 -7.41 3.67 2.07
CA LYS A 354 -6.72 4.77 2.79
C LYS A 354 -5.32 4.40 3.29
N THR A 355 -5.01 3.11 3.39
CA THR A 355 -3.70 2.61 3.81
C THR A 355 -2.75 2.30 2.65
N ILE A 356 -3.21 2.41 1.40
CA ILE A 356 -2.41 2.19 0.18
C ILE A 356 -2.37 3.52 -0.59
N PRO A 357 -1.26 4.29 -0.49
CA PRO A 357 -1.15 5.59 -1.15
C PRO A 357 -1.39 5.51 -2.65
N LEU A 358 -2.15 6.46 -3.20
CA LEU A 358 -2.35 6.63 -4.65
C LEU A 358 -3.05 5.46 -5.37
N LEU A 359 -3.72 4.56 -4.64
CA LEU A 359 -4.41 3.40 -5.24
C LEU A 359 -5.38 3.76 -6.38
N PRO A 360 -6.27 4.78 -6.27
CA PRO A 360 -7.15 5.16 -7.37
C PRO A 360 -6.37 5.67 -8.60
N TRP A 361 -5.22 6.32 -8.39
CA TRP A 361 -4.36 6.79 -9.47
C TRP A 361 -3.63 5.66 -10.18
N MET A 362 -3.21 4.61 -9.45
CA MET A 362 -2.65 3.40 -10.05
C MET A 362 -3.69 2.69 -10.93
N GLU A 363 -4.94 2.57 -10.46
CA GLU A 363 -6.05 2.00 -11.24
C GLU A 363 -6.31 2.83 -12.51
N LEU A 364 -6.44 4.15 -12.35
CA LEU A 364 -6.65 5.06 -13.47
C LEU A 364 -5.53 4.96 -14.50
N MET A 365 -4.28 4.86 -14.06
CA MET A 365 -3.13 4.73 -14.96
C MET A 365 -3.06 3.38 -15.65
N ARG A 366 -3.33 2.27 -14.95
CA ARG A 366 -3.43 0.96 -15.59
C ARG A 366 -4.49 0.96 -16.69
N ASN A 367 -5.65 1.57 -16.41
CA ASN A 367 -6.70 1.77 -17.40
C ASN A 367 -6.20 2.66 -18.55
N ALA A 368 -5.65 3.85 -18.26
CA ALA A 368 -5.10 4.80 -19.22
C ALA A 368 -4.04 4.18 -20.15
N PHE A 369 -3.21 3.26 -19.64
CA PHE A 369 -2.20 2.52 -20.41
C PHE A 369 -2.73 1.25 -21.10
N GLY A 370 -3.99 0.88 -20.87
CA GLY A 370 -4.59 -0.32 -21.45
C GLY A 370 -3.92 -1.59 -20.93
N ILE A 371 -3.41 -1.52 -19.69
CA ILE A 371 -2.87 -2.65 -18.95
C ILE A 371 -4.05 -3.44 -18.41
N THR A 372 -4.11 -4.69 -18.80
CA THR A 372 -5.13 -5.66 -18.42
C THR A 372 -4.49 -6.73 -17.55
N GLU A 373 -5.31 -7.51 -16.85
CA GLU A 373 -4.82 -8.67 -16.08
C GLU A 373 -4.22 -9.78 -16.96
N GLN A 374 -4.40 -9.69 -18.28
CA GLN A 374 -3.80 -10.59 -19.28
C GLN A 374 -2.38 -10.21 -19.64
N ASP A 375 -1.94 -9.00 -19.27
CA ASP A 375 -0.58 -8.54 -19.53
C ASP A 375 0.35 -9.10 -18.46
N GLY A 376 1.21 -10.04 -18.85
CA GLY A 376 2.39 -10.35 -18.03
C GLY A 376 3.28 -9.11 -17.90
N ASP A 377 4.15 -9.11 -16.90
CA ASP A 377 4.97 -7.95 -16.54
C ASP A 377 5.72 -7.32 -17.74
N ASP A 378 6.22 -8.14 -18.67
CA ASP A 378 6.88 -7.65 -19.90
C ASP A 378 5.95 -6.87 -20.83
N MET A 379 4.74 -7.39 -21.06
CA MET A 379 3.73 -6.74 -21.91
C MET A 379 3.22 -5.46 -21.24
N ALA A 380 3.02 -5.49 -19.91
CA ALA A 380 2.66 -4.30 -19.14
C ALA A 380 3.75 -3.21 -19.27
N ARG A 381 5.03 -3.56 -19.09
CA ARG A 381 6.16 -2.65 -19.30
C ARG A 381 6.21 -2.08 -20.72
N GLN A 382 5.99 -2.90 -21.74
CA GLN A 382 5.95 -2.45 -23.14
C GLN A 382 4.81 -1.46 -23.40
N LYS A 383 3.61 -1.72 -22.87
CA LYS A 383 2.46 -0.80 -23.01
C LYS A 383 2.68 0.52 -22.30
N ILE A 384 3.23 0.48 -21.08
CA ILE A 384 3.63 1.67 -20.32
C ILE A 384 4.65 2.46 -21.14
N ALA A 385 5.73 1.83 -21.57
CA ALA A 385 6.79 2.49 -22.33
C ALA A 385 6.30 3.08 -23.64
N GLY A 386 5.56 2.31 -24.44
CA GLY A 386 5.02 2.77 -25.72
C GLY A 386 4.10 3.98 -25.55
N ARG A 387 3.17 3.95 -24.61
CA ARG A 387 2.22 5.06 -24.42
C ARG A 387 2.85 6.28 -23.74
N LEU A 388 3.73 6.08 -22.78
CA LEU A 388 4.42 7.18 -22.09
C LEU A 388 5.31 7.95 -23.07
N LEU A 389 6.09 7.24 -23.89
CA LEU A 389 7.02 7.82 -24.85
C LEU A 389 6.33 8.42 -26.09
N LEU A 390 5.14 7.93 -26.45
CA LEU A 390 4.32 8.57 -27.48
C LEU A 390 3.80 9.94 -27.03
N ILE A 391 3.59 10.13 -25.73
CA ILE A 391 3.13 11.41 -25.16
C ILE A 391 4.31 12.36 -25.01
N ASP A 392 5.41 11.89 -24.40
CA ASP A 392 6.64 12.67 -24.27
C ASP A 392 7.87 11.73 -24.29
N PRO A 393 8.71 11.80 -25.34
CA PRO A 393 9.95 11.01 -25.43
C PRO A 393 10.95 11.28 -24.29
N GLN A 394 10.88 12.44 -23.63
CA GLN A 394 11.77 12.78 -22.51
C GLN A 394 11.46 11.96 -21.25
N LEU A 395 10.30 11.29 -21.18
CA LEU A 395 9.92 10.42 -20.06
C LEU A 395 10.61 9.04 -20.09
N HIS A 396 11.57 8.82 -20.99
CA HIS A 396 12.34 7.57 -21.05
C HIS A 396 13.11 7.27 -19.75
N GLU A 397 13.56 8.29 -19.04
CA GLU A 397 14.24 8.12 -17.75
C GLU A 397 13.26 7.82 -16.59
N ALA A 398 11.99 8.18 -16.75
CA ALA A 398 10.92 7.97 -15.78
C ALA A 398 10.27 6.57 -15.85
N LEU A 399 10.60 5.75 -16.86
CA LEU A 399 10.02 4.42 -17.04
C LEU A 399 10.20 3.49 -15.83
N PRO A 400 11.39 3.38 -15.22
CA PRO A 400 11.57 2.55 -14.03
C PRO A 400 10.67 2.96 -12.86
N ILE A 401 10.44 4.27 -12.69
CA ILE A 401 9.55 4.83 -11.67
C ILE A 401 8.11 4.42 -11.96
N MET A 402 7.64 4.56 -13.20
CA MET A 402 6.29 4.12 -13.59
C MET A 402 6.09 2.61 -13.47
N PHE A 403 7.13 1.81 -13.72
CA PHE A 403 7.08 0.36 -13.54
C PHE A 403 6.90 -0.02 -12.07
N VAL A 404 7.65 0.60 -11.17
CA VAL A 404 7.49 0.39 -9.73
C VAL A 404 6.13 0.90 -9.26
N PHE A 405 5.72 2.10 -9.67
CA PHE A 405 4.43 2.70 -9.30
C PHE A 405 3.24 1.83 -9.70
N LEU A 406 3.30 1.17 -10.87
CA LEU A 406 2.21 0.30 -11.34
C LEU A 406 2.38 -1.16 -10.93
N GLY A 407 3.41 -1.50 -10.14
CA GLY A 407 3.62 -2.84 -9.62
C GLY A 407 4.17 -3.86 -10.63
N VAL A 408 4.96 -3.41 -11.62
CA VAL A 408 5.61 -4.24 -12.64
C VAL A 408 7.12 -3.92 -12.76
N PRO A 409 7.88 -3.94 -11.63
CA PRO A 409 9.28 -3.49 -11.60
C PRO A 409 10.14 -4.23 -12.62
N ASP A 410 11.09 -3.52 -13.23
CA ASP A 410 12.07 -4.09 -14.16
C ASP A 410 13.37 -4.44 -13.43
N PRO A 411 13.71 -5.73 -13.24
CA PRO A 411 14.95 -6.12 -12.58
C PRO A 411 16.21 -5.71 -13.36
N SER A 412 16.09 -5.57 -14.69
CA SER A 412 17.20 -5.18 -15.57
C SER A 412 17.46 -3.67 -15.56
N ARG A 413 16.45 -2.88 -15.16
CA ARG A 413 16.52 -1.42 -15.03
C ARG A 413 15.78 -0.96 -13.76
N PRO A 414 16.39 -1.15 -12.58
CA PRO A 414 15.76 -0.82 -11.31
C PRO A 414 15.50 0.69 -11.21
N ALA A 415 14.41 1.06 -10.53
CA ALA A 415 14.13 2.46 -10.23
C ALA A 415 15.23 3.07 -9.34
N PRO A 416 15.51 4.38 -9.46
CA PRO A 416 16.39 5.08 -8.53
C PRO A 416 15.90 4.87 -7.08
N ARG A 417 16.84 4.77 -6.14
CA ARG A 417 16.51 4.71 -4.71
C ARG A 417 16.12 6.11 -4.25
N LEU A 418 14.84 6.44 -4.43
CA LEU A 418 14.25 7.69 -3.97
C LEU A 418 13.66 7.50 -2.57
N SER A 419 13.61 8.60 -1.80
CA SER A 419 12.66 8.67 -0.69
C SER A 419 11.24 8.51 -1.23
N PRO A 420 10.29 7.98 -0.45
CA PRO A 420 8.89 7.90 -0.84
C PRO A 420 8.28 9.25 -1.20
N GLU A 421 8.67 10.36 -0.55
CA GLU A 421 8.24 11.70 -0.94
C GLU A 421 8.87 12.15 -2.27
N GLY A 422 10.07 11.67 -2.58
CA GLY A 422 10.71 11.81 -3.89
C GLY A 422 10.01 10.99 -4.96
N MET A 423 9.70 9.72 -4.68
CA MET A 423 8.93 8.83 -5.57
C MET A 423 7.53 9.40 -5.85
N GLN A 424 6.85 9.90 -4.83
CA GLN A 424 5.55 10.55 -4.98
C GLN A 424 5.68 11.79 -5.88
N ARG A 425 6.67 12.65 -5.66
CA ARG A 425 6.91 13.83 -6.51
C ARG A 425 7.18 13.46 -7.96
N GLU A 426 8.04 12.48 -8.21
CA GLU A 426 8.32 12.01 -9.56
C GLU A 426 7.04 11.46 -10.22
N VAL A 427 6.24 10.67 -9.51
CA VAL A 427 4.95 10.19 -10.03
C VAL A 427 3.99 11.36 -10.31
N PHE A 428 3.92 12.36 -9.44
CA PHE A 428 3.13 13.57 -9.65
C PHE A 428 3.60 14.31 -10.91
N ASP A 429 4.90 14.53 -11.05
CA ASP A 429 5.49 15.25 -12.18
C ASP A 429 5.30 14.49 -13.50
N ILE A 430 5.44 13.16 -13.49
CA ILE A 430 5.14 12.31 -14.65
C ILE A 430 3.66 12.45 -15.04
N LEU A 431 2.74 12.46 -14.08
CA LEU A 431 1.31 12.61 -14.34
C LEU A 431 0.94 14.01 -14.83
N LYS A 432 1.55 15.05 -14.27
CA LYS A 432 1.45 16.43 -14.76
C LYS A 432 1.90 16.53 -16.22
N ARG A 433 3.06 15.96 -16.53
CA ARG A 433 3.61 15.91 -17.91
C ARG A 433 2.75 15.08 -18.84
N LEU A 434 2.17 13.97 -18.37
CA LEU A 434 1.23 13.16 -19.14
C LEU A 434 -0.02 13.98 -19.53
N MET A 435 -0.54 14.78 -18.60
CA MET A 435 -1.69 15.64 -18.86
C MET A 435 -1.35 16.79 -19.80
N GLN A 436 -0.19 17.42 -19.64
CA GLN A 436 0.33 18.46 -20.53
C GLN A 436 0.70 17.94 -21.93
N GLY A 437 1.26 16.73 -22.05
CA GLY A 437 1.61 16.14 -23.34
C GLY A 437 0.41 15.87 -24.25
N ARG A 438 -0.81 15.90 -23.68
CA ARG A 438 -2.09 15.83 -24.41
C ARG A 438 -2.62 17.18 -24.92
N LEU A 439 -1.82 18.25 -24.83
CA LEU A 439 -2.07 19.53 -25.50
C LEU A 439 -2.04 19.45 -27.05
N ARG A 440 -1.64 18.30 -27.62
CA ARG A 440 -1.68 18.08 -29.08
C ARG A 440 -3.13 17.82 -29.55
N PRO A 441 -3.55 18.31 -30.73
CA PRO A 441 -4.93 18.19 -31.19
C PRO A 441 -5.41 16.73 -31.31
N GLY A 442 -6.59 16.42 -30.74
CA GLY A 442 -7.41 15.26 -31.15
C GLY A 442 -7.78 14.20 -30.12
N ALA A 443 -7.33 14.29 -28.85
CA ALA A 443 -7.68 13.27 -27.84
C ALA A 443 -7.84 13.86 -26.42
N PRO A 444 -9.02 14.39 -26.05
CA PRO A 444 -9.32 14.81 -24.68
C PRO A 444 -9.14 13.66 -23.69
N TRP A 445 -8.73 13.95 -22.45
CA TRP A 445 -8.71 12.94 -21.40
C TRP A 445 -9.95 13.09 -20.52
N ALA A 446 -10.90 12.15 -20.66
CA ALA A 446 -12.07 12.09 -19.80
C ALA A 446 -11.94 10.93 -18.81
N PHE A 447 -12.13 11.20 -17.53
CA PHE A 447 -12.07 10.15 -16.50
C PHE A 447 -12.97 10.41 -15.29
N LEU A 448 -13.27 9.32 -14.57
CA LEU A 448 -14.04 9.31 -13.32
C LEU A 448 -13.16 8.85 -12.15
N LEU A 449 -13.20 9.59 -11.05
CA LEU A 449 -12.74 9.17 -9.72
C LEU A 449 -13.95 9.02 -8.80
N GLU A 450 -14.24 7.81 -8.36
CA GLU A 450 -15.43 7.53 -7.54
C GLU A 450 -15.11 7.52 -6.03
N ASP A 451 -16.04 8.04 -5.22
CA ASP A 451 -16.06 7.98 -3.75
C ASP A 451 -14.87 8.69 -3.03
N LEU A 452 -14.55 9.95 -3.40
CA LEU A 452 -13.38 10.71 -2.92
C LEU A 452 -13.28 10.88 -1.38
N HIS A 453 -14.38 10.75 -0.64
CA HIS A 453 -14.36 10.70 0.82
C HIS A 453 -13.49 9.56 1.41
N TRP A 454 -13.11 8.59 0.57
CA TRP A 454 -12.17 7.53 0.89
C TRP A 454 -10.73 7.77 0.43
N PHE A 455 -10.40 8.92 -0.16
CA PHE A 455 -9.02 9.24 -0.54
C PHE A 455 -8.08 9.23 0.66
N ASP A 456 -6.84 8.80 0.40
CA ASP A 456 -5.68 9.05 1.25
C ASP A 456 -5.09 10.45 0.98
N ALA A 457 -4.24 10.93 1.88
CA ALA A 457 -3.67 12.27 1.78
C ALA A 457 -2.81 12.49 0.51
N ALA A 458 -2.13 11.45 0.02
CA ALA A 458 -1.35 11.55 -1.22
C ALA A 458 -2.27 11.60 -2.45
N SER A 459 -3.37 10.84 -2.46
CA SER A 459 -4.38 10.93 -3.53
C SER A 459 -5.06 12.29 -3.59
N ASP A 460 -5.38 12.89 -2.44
CA ASP A 460 -5.92 14.26 -2.36
C ASP A 460 -4.90 15.29 -2.85
N ALA A 461 -3.63 15.17 -2.44
CA ALA A 461 -2.56 16.05 -2.88
C ALA A 461 -2.32 15.95 -4.40
N MET A 462 -2.40 14.73 -4.98
CA MET A 462 -2.29 14.52 -6.42
C MET A 462 -3.42 15.20 -7.16
N LEU A 463 -4.65 15.03 -6.67
CA LEU A 463 -5.82 15.66 -7.27
C LEU A 463 -5.69 17.19 -7.27
N ALA A 464 -5.28 17.78 -6.14
CA ALA A 464 -5.01 19.21 -6.06
C ALA A 464 -3.92 19.65 -7.05
N ALA A 465 -2.83 18.89 -7.16
CA ALA A 465 -1.72 19.19 -8.05
C ALA A 465 -2.09 19.10 -9.55
N LEU A 466 -3.05 18.26 -9.91
CA LEU A 466 -3.59 18.17 -11.28
C LEU A 466 -4.67 19.21 -11.56
N GLU A 467 -5.40 19.67 -10.54
CA GLU A 467 -6.38 20.74 -10.71
C GLU A 467 -5.72 22.03 -11.22
N GLU A 468 -4.57 22.43 -10.68
CA GLU A 468 -3.81 23.62 -11.12
C GLU A 468 -3.51 23.63 -12.63
N LEU A 469 -3.41 22.45 -13.26
CA LEU A 469 -3.12 22.28 -14.68
C LEU A 469 -4.37 22.06 -15.54
N SER A 470 -5.47 21.61 -14.93
CA SER A 470 -6.70 21.25 -15.62
C SER A 470 -7.27 22.39 -16.50
N PRO A 471 -7.31 23.67 -16.07
CA PRO A 471 -7.81 24.79 -16.87
C PRO A 471 -7.14 24.96 -18.23
N HIS A 472 -5.90 24.51 -18.36
CA HIS A 472 -5.06 24.70 -19.53
C HIS A 472 -4.96 23.46 -20.41
N THR A 473 -5.69 22.38 -20.09
CA THR A 473 -5.63 21.10 -20.82
C THR A 473 -7.03 20.66 -21.27
N PRO A 474 -7.17 19.89 -22.37
CA PRO A 474 -8.44 19.31 -22.79
C PRO A 474 -8.85 18.12 -21.91
N THR A 475 -9.02 18.38 -20.61
CA THR A 475 -9.28 17.36 -19.58
C THR A 475 -10.68 17.53 -19.01
N PHE A 476 -11.46 16.45 -19.03
CA PHE A 476 -12.74 16.35 -18.35
C PHE A 476 -12.63 15.39 -17.17
N GLN A 477 -12.89 15.89 -15.98
CA GLN A 477 -12.83 15.10 -14.78
C GLN A 477 -14.20 15.05 -14.10
N LEU A 478 -14.65 13.83 -13.82
CA LEU A 478 -15.84 13.56 -13.03
C LEU A 478 -15.43 12.99 -11.67
N THR A 479 -15.96 13.53 -10.58
CA THR A 479 -15.69 13.03 -9.23
C THR A 479 -16.99 12.78 -8.47
N THR A 480 -17.00 11.82 -7.55
CA THR A 480 -18.17 11.59 -6.68
C THR A 480 -17.80 11.59 -5.20
N PHE A 481 -18.61 12.22 -4.35
CA PHE A 481 -18.39 12.22 -2.90
C PHE A 481 -19.66 12.51 -2.10
N ARG A 482 -19.55 12.34 -0.77
CA ARG A 482 -20.65 12.60 0.17
C ARG A 482 -20.57 14.05 0.67
N PRO A 483 -21.70 14.64 1.10
CA PRO A 483 -21.69 15.90 1.83
C PRO A 483 -20.70 15.84 3.01
N GLY A 484 -19.86 16.88 3.17
CA GLY A 484 -18.87 16.97 4.25
C GLY A 484 -17.42 16.59 3.86
N TYR A 485 -17.18 16.12 2.63
CA TYR A 485 -15.81 16.09 2.10
C TYR A 485 -15.37 17.51 1.73
N HIS A 486 -14.20 17.92 2.22
CA HIS A 486 -13.61 19.23 1.99
C HIS A 486 -12.24 19.07 1.34
N ALA A 487 -12.02 19.78 0.25
CA ALA A 487 -10.71 19.86 -0.39
C ALA A 487 -10.48 21.24 -1.01
N PRO A 488 -9.23 21.74 -1.02
CA PRO A 488 -8.93 23.10 -1.51
C PRO A 488 -9.36 23.36 -2.96
N TRP A 489 -9.28 22.34 -3.82
CA TRP A 489 -9.62 22.45 -5.24
C TRP A 489 -11.13 22.67 -5.52
N VAL A 490 -12.00 22.48 -4.51
CA VAL A 490 -13.45 22.73 -4.62
C VAL A 490 -13.76 24.24 -4.78
N GLU A 491 -12.83 25.12 -4.43
CA GLU A 491 -12.99 26.57 -4.58
C GLU A 491 -12.57 27.09 -5.97
N SER A 492 -12.11 26.20 -6.86
CA SER A 492 -11.66 26.56 -8.20
C SER A 492 -12.79 27.09 -9.11
N ALA A 493 -12.47 28.08 -9.95
CA ALA A 493 -13.38 28.59 -10.99
C ALA A 493 -13.71 27.56 -12.09
N HIS A 494 -12.95 26.48 -12.19
CA HIS A 494 -13.12 25.41 -13.17
C HIS A 494 -13.88 24.19 -12.62
N TYR A 495 -14.18 24.23 -11.32
CA TYR A 495 -15.00 23.24 -10.64
C TYR A 495 -16.49 23.60 -10.69
N GLN A 496 -17.34 22.60 -10.94
CA GLN A 496 -18.79 22.72 -10.84
C GLN A 496 -19.35 21.61 -9.94
N GLN A 497 -20.07 22.00 -8.89
CA GLN A 497 -20.75 21.06 -8.03
C GLN A 497 -22.13 20.68 -8.60
N LEU A 498 -22.41 19.38 -8.65
CA LEU A 498 -23.69 18.80 -9.05
C LEU A 498 -24.30 18.04 -7.86
N ALA A 499 -25.17 18.72 -7.10
CA ALA A 499 -25.83 18.13 -5.94
C ALA A 499 -27.05 17.28 -6.36
N LEU A 500 -26.96 15.96 -6.19
CA LEU A 500 -28.05 15.04 -6.48
C LEU A 500 -29.07 14.98 -5.34
N GLN A 501 -30.28 15.41 -5.65
CA GLN A 501 -31.44 15.29 -4.78
C GLN A 501 -32.13 13.92 -4.98
N PRO A 502 -32.93 13.43 -4.01
CA PRO A 502 -33.82 12.29 -4.21
C PRO A 502 -34.74 12.46 -5.43
N LEU A 503 -35.28 11.36 -5.97
CA LEU A 503 -36.15 11.44 -7.14
C LEU A 503 -37.46 12.18 -6.80
N GLY A 504 -37.87 13.08 -7.68
CA GLY A 504 -39.17 13.74 -7.61
C GLY A 504 -40.32 12.76 -7.89
N ALA A 505 -41.55 13.17 -7.56
CA ALA A 505 -42.73 12.31 -7.60
C ALA A 505 -42.99 11.64 -8.96
N GLU A 506 -42.80 12.35 -10.07
CA GLU A 506 -43.01 11.79 -11.42
C GLU A 506 -42.00 10.69 -11.77
N ALA A 507 -40.71 10.96 -11.56
CA ALA A 507 -39.64 9.98 -11.81
C ALA A 507 -39.75 8.77 -10.88
N LEU A 508 -40.17 9.01 -9.64
CA LEU A 508 -40.42 7.98 -8.66
C LEU A 508 -41.59 7.07 -9.06
N ALA A 509 -42.70 7.63 -9.54
CA ALA A 509 -43.82 6.87 -10.06
C ALA A 509 -43.42 6.03 -11.29
N GLU A 510 -42.55 6.57 -12.14
CA GLU A 510 -42.00 5.83 -13.29
C GLU A 510 -41.12 4.65 -12.85
N LEU A 511 -40.21 4.88 -11.88
CA LEU A 511 -39.39 3.82 -11.29
C LEU A 511 -40.25 2.73 -10.62
N LEU A 512 -41.26 3.12 -9.84
CA LEU A 512 -42.16 2.18 -9.17
C LEU A 512 -42.97 1.37 -10.18
N ARG A 513 -43.39 1.96 -11.30
CA ARG A 513 -44.08 1.24 -12.38
C ARG A 513 -43.16 0.20 -13.05
N ASP A 514 -41.88 0.53 -13.25
CA ASP A 514 -40.86 -0.38 -13.79
C ASP A 514 -40.56 -1.54 -12.82
N LEU A 515 -40.51 -1.25 -11.51
CA LEU A 515 -40.23 -2.25 -10.47
C LEU A 515 -41.44 -3.14 -10.15
N LEU A 516 -42.61 -2.54 -9.89
CA LEU A 516 -43.81 -3.22 -9.40
C LEU A 516 -44.73 -3.72 -10.52
N GLY A 517 -44.84 -2.98 -11.63
CA GLY A 517 -45.84 -3.21 -12.66
C GLY A 517 -47.11 -2.38 -12.47
N SER A 518 -48.15 -2.72 -13.22
CA SER A 518 -49.42 -1.98 -13.28
C SER A 518 -50.62 -2.74 -12.70
N ASP A 519 -50.39 -3.79 -11.92
CA ASP A 519 -51.47 -4.54 -11.29
C ASP A 519 -52.20 -3.69 -10.22
N PRO A 520 -53.54 -3.70 -10.15
CA PRO A 520 -54.27 -2.89 -9.16
C PRO A 520 -53.89 -3.20 -7.71
N SER A 521 -53.44 -4.42 -7.40
CA SER A 521 -53.05 -4.82 -6.05
C SER A 521 -51.81 -4.08 -5.52
N VAL A 522 -50.92 -3.61 -6.41
CA VAL A 522 -49.68 -2.89 -6.03
C VAL A 522 -49.86 -1.37 -5.95
N ALA A 523 -50.99 -0.82 -6.41
CA ALA A 523 -51.22 0.63 -6.41
C ALA A 523 -51.16 1.25 -4.99
N PRO A 524 -51.80 0.66 -3.95
CA PRO A 524 -51.70 1.19 -2.58
C PRO A 524 -50.26 1.14 -2.01
N LEU A 525 -49.45 0.18 -2.46
CA LEU A 525 -48.05 0.08 -2.08
C LEU A 525 -47.22 1.18 -2.78
N ALA A 526 -47.46 1.41 -4.06
CA ALA A 526 -46.81 2.48 -4.83
C ALA A 526 -47.11 3.89 -4.28
N GLU A 527 -48.28 4.10 -3.68
CA GLU A 527 -48.65 5.36 -3.01
C GLU A 527 -47.94 5.56 -1.66
N ARG A 528 -47.68 4.48 -0.90
CA ARG A 528 -47.05 4.57 0.44
C ARG A 528 -45.53 4.58 0.42
N LEU A 529 -44.90 4.03 -0.62
CA LEU A 529 -43.44 3.94 -0.72
C LEU A 529 -42.73 5.32 -0.79
N PRO A 530 -43.23 6.33 -1.51
CA PRO A 530 -42.61 7.66 -1.55
C PRO A 530 -42.40 8.28 -0.17
N ASP A 531 -43.44 8.33 0.66
CA ASP A 531 -43.40 8.94 1.98
C ASP A 531 -42.50 8.17 2.96
N ARG A 532 -42.37 6.85 2.76
CA ARG A 532 -41.54 5.98 3.61
C ARG A 532 -40.08 5.95 3.19
N THR A 533 -39.79 6.16 1.91
CA THR A 533 -38.43 6.04 1.36
C THR A 533 -37.74 7.37 1.10
N GLY A 534 -38.46 8.49 1.22
CA GLY A 534 -37.93 9.83 0.95
C GLY A 534 -37.45 9.99 -0.50
N GLY A 535 -37.98 9.18 -1.43
CA GLY A 535 -37.60 9.21 -2.85
C GLY A 535 -36.19 8.68 -3.16
N ASN A 536 -35.56 7.93 -2.23
CA ASN A 536 -34.24 7.32 -2.46
C ASN A 536 -34.38 6.05 -3.32
N PRO A 537 -33.86 6.03 -4.57
CA PRO A 537 -34.02 4.91 -5.51
C PRO A 537 -33.55 3.57 -4.94
N PHE A 538 -32.41 3.58 -4.26
CA PHE A 538 -31.85 2.38 -3.64
C PHE A 538 -32.75 1.83 -2.54
N PHE A 539 -33.33 2.71 -1.71
CA PHE A 539 -34.22 2.28 -0.65
C PHE A 539 -35.48 1.62 -1.21
N ILE A 540 -36.04 2.17 -2.29
CA ILE A 540 -37.23 1.62 -2.93
C ILE A 540 -36.96 0.22 -3.48
N GLU A 541 -35.86 0.03 -4.20
CA GLU A 541 -35.45 -1.27 -4.73
C GLU A 541 -35.31 -2.31 -3.61
N GLU A 542 -34.68 -1.95 -2.48
CA GLU A 542 -34.50 -2.83 -1.33
C GLU A 542 -35.81 -3.16 -0.59
N VAL A 543 -36.74 -2.21 -0.47
CA VAL A 543 -38.07 -2.48 0.12
C VAL A 543 -38.87 -3.42 -0.76
N VAL A 544 -38.87 -3.20 -2.08
CA VAL A 544 -39.55 -4.10 -3.03
C VAL A 544 -38.96 -5.50 -2.95
N GLN A 545 -37.63 -5.62 -2.95
CA GLN A 545 -36.93 -6.89 -2.82
C GLN A 545 -37.26 -7.59 -1.48
N ALA A 546 -37.24 -6.87 -0.36
CA ALA A 546 -37.59 -7.42 0.95
C ALA A 546 -39.05 -7.93 1.02
N LEU A 547 -39.97 -7.29 0.31
CA LEU A 547 -41.37 -7.72 0.22
C LEU A 547 -41.54 -8.97 -0.64
N VAL A 548 -40.73 -9.13 -1.71
CA VAL A 548 -40.67 -10.37 -2.51
C VAL A 548 -40.11 -11.51 -1.68
N GLU A 549 -39.00 -11.30 -0.98
CA GLU A 549 -38.39 -12.30 -0.09
C GLU A 549 -39.32 -12.71 1.06
N ALA A 550 -40.10 -11.76 1.58
CA ALA A 550 -41.12 -12.01 2.61
C ALA A 550 -42.37 -12.73 2.08
N GLY A 551 -42.43 -13.08 0.78
CA GLY A 551 -43.59 -13.67 0.13
C GLY A 551 -44.81 -12.75 0.07
N SER A 552 -44.62 -11.44 0.27
CA SER A 552 -45.70 -10.44 0.28
C SER A 552 -46.03 -9.94 -1.12
N LEU A 553 -45.03 -9.98 -2.02
CA LEU A 553 -45.16 -9.77 -3.45
C LEU A 553 -44.82 -11.07 -4.18
N VAL A 554 -45.65 -11.46 -5.14
CA VAL A 554 -45.43 -12.64 -5.99
C VAL A 554 -45.48 -12.22 -7.46
N GLY A 555 -44.60 -12.79 -8.28
CA GLY A 555 -44.45 -12.46 -9.69
C GLY A 555 -43.01 -12.18 -10.07
N THR A 556 -42.81 -11.58 -11.24
CA THR A 556 -41.51 -11.10 -11.72
C THR A 556 -41.48 -9.57 -11.69
N ARG A 557 -40.28 -8.99 -11.72
CA ARG A 557 -40.08 -7.54 -11.81
C ARG A 557 -40.94 -6.93 -12.93
N GLY A 558 -41.63 -5.83 -12.60
CA GLY A 558 -42.57 -5.15 -13.51
C GLY A 558 -43.94 -5.85 -13.66
N ALA A 559 -44.18 -6.94 -12.93
CA ALA A 559 -45.43 -7.72 -12.96
C ALA A 559 -45.73 -8.38 -11.61
N TYR A 560 -45.54 -7.65 -10.50
CA TYR A 560 -45.82 -8.15 -9.16
C TYR A 560 -47.30 -8.01 -8.78
N ARG A 561 -47.74 -8.87 -7.86
CA ARG A 561 -49.03 -8.80 -7.18
C ARG A 561 -48.87 -8.87 -5.67
N LEU A 562 -49.64 -8.08 -4.92
CA LEU A 562 -49.70 -8.23 -3.46
C LEU A 562 -50.50 -9.48 -3.07
N VAL A 563 -49.97 -10.24 -2.12
CA VAL A 563 -50.61 -11.45 -1.58
C VAL A 563 -51.54 -11.15 -0.39
N ARG A 564 -51.31 -10.02 0.29
CA ARG A 564 -52.07 -9.56 1.47
C ARG A 564 -52.33 -8.04 1.38
N PRO A 565 -53.29 -7.47 2.13
CA PRO A 565 -53.56 -6.03 2.12
C PRO A 565 -52.33 -5.20 2.51
N VAL A 566 -52.18 -4.00 1.95
CA VAL A 566 -51.02 -3.11 2.21
C VAL A 566 -50.96 -2.65 3.67
N GLU A 567 -52.09 -2.63 4.36
CA GLU A 567 -52.24 -2.30 5.79
C GLU A 567 -51.53 -3.30 6.70
N GLU A 568 -51.39 -4.55 6.26
CA GLU A 568 -50.74 -5.62 7.01
C GLU A 568 -49.24 -5.73 6.70
N LEU A 569 -48.74 -4.91 5.76
CA LEU A 569 -47.33 -4.87 5.42
C LEU A 569 -46.55 -3.97 6.39
N ALA A 570 -45.59 -4.57 7.09
CA ALA A 570 -44.61 -3.81 7.85
C ALA A 570 -43.58 -3.19 6.87
N ILE A 571 -43.81 -1.94 6.45
CA ILE A 571 -42.87 -1.16 5.64
C ILE A 571 -41.96 -0.37 6.60
N PRO A 572 -40.67 -0.71 6.71
CA PRO A 572 -39.79 -0.05 7.67
C PRO A 572 -39.53 1.42 7.30
N PRO A 573 -39.35 2.31 8.28
CA PRO A 573 -39.19 3.74 8.05
C PRO A 573 -37.80 4.15 7.56
N THR A 574 -36.80 3.25 7.59
CA THR A 574 -35.42 3.52 7.16
C THR A 574 -34.80 2.30 6.46
N VAL A 575 -33.81 2.53 5.59
CA VAL A 575 -33.05 1.46 4.91
C VAL A 575 -32.35 0.56 5.93
N GLN A 576 -31.80 1.14 7.00
CA GLN A 576 -31.15 0.40 8.08
C GLN A 576 -32.12 -0.54 8.78
N ALA A 577 -33.38 -0.13 8.98
CA ALA A 577 -34.40 -0.98 9.58
C ALA A 577 -34.83 -2.13 8.65
N VAL A 578 -34.88 -1.91 7.33
CA VAL A 578 -35.09 -3.00 6.36
C VAL A 578 -33.93 -4.00 6.40
N LEU A 579 -32.69 -3.51 6.33
CA LEU A 579 -31.51 -4.36 6.34
C LEU A 579 -31.37 -5.13 7.66
N ALA A 580 -31.61 -4.47 8.80
CA ALA A 580 -31.62 -5.12 10.11
C ALA A 580 -32.69 -6.22 10.18
N ALA A 581 -33.92 -5.95 9.71
CA ALA A 581 -34.99 -6.95 9.67
C ALA A 581 -34.66 -8.13 8.73
N ARG A 582 -33.98 -7.89 7.60
CA ARG A 582 -33.49 -8.95 6.71
C ARG A 582 -32.41 -9.79 7.41
N ILE A 583 -31.47 -9.17 8.11
CA ILE A 583 -30.43 -9.85 8.88
C ILE A 583 -31.03 -10.65 10.05
N ASP A 584 -32.07 -10.14 10.72
CA ASP A 584 -32.73 -10.82 11.84
C ASP A 584 -33.54 -12.05 11.42
N ARG A 585 -33.94 -12.13 10.15
CA ARG A 585 -34.62 -13.30 9.58
C ARG A 585 -33.66 -14.40 9.13
N LEU A 586 -32.35 -14.12 9.07
CA LEU A 586 -31.36 -15.14 8.77
C LEU A 586 -31.32 -16.16 9.92
N PRO A 587 -31.17 -17.46 9.62
CA PRO A 587 -30.88 -18.42 10.67
C PRO A 587 -29.56 -18.07 11.38
N GLU A 588 -29.43 -18.44 12.65
CA GLU A 588 -28.32 -17.99 13.53
C GLU A 588 -26.93 -18.28 12.95
N ARG A 589 -26.79 -19.39 12.21
CA ARG A 589 -25.53 -19.77 11.55
C ARG A 589 -25.13 -18.76 10.48
N GLU A 590 -26.02 -18.47 9.54
CA GLU A 590 -25.82 -17.51 8.45
C GLU A 590 -25.62 -16.10 9.01
N LYS A 591 -26.42 -15.72 10.02
CA LYS A 591 -26.27 -14.45 10.72
C LYS A 591 -24.89 -14.29 11.35
N ALA A 592 -24.39 -15.33 12.02
CA ALA A 592 -23.05 -15.33 12.62
C ALA A 592 -21.93 -15.18 11.57
N VAL A 593 -22.05 -15.86 10.42
CA VAL A 593 -21.08 -15.73 9.30
C VAL A 593 -21.11 -14.33 8.72
N LEU A 594 -22.29 -13.75 8.50
CA LEU A 594 -22.43 -12.39 7.98
C LEU A 594 -21.84 -11.34 8.94
N GLN A 595 -22.05 -11.53 10.25
CA GLN A 595 -21.48 -10.69 11.29
C GLN A 595 -19.94 -10.80 11.36
N ALA A 596 -19.39 -12.00 11.21
CA ALA A 596 -17.94 -12.21 11.15
C ALA A 596 -17.32 -11.57 9.90
N ALA A 597 -17.96 -11.74 8.73
CA ALA A 597 -17.59 -11.09 7.49
C ALA A 597 -17.59 -9.56 7.64
N ALA A 598 -18.56 -8.99 8.37
CA ALA A 598 -18.68 -7.55 8.56
C ALA A 598 -17.50 -6.94 9.34
N VAL A 599 -16.89 -7.72 10.23
CA VAL A 599 -15.67 -7.36 10.99
C VAL A 599 -14.41 -7.54 10.15
N ALA A 600 -14.38 -8.56 9.27
CA ALA A 600 -13.24 -8.84 8.41
C ALA A 600 -13.01 -7.75 7.36
N GLY A 601 -14.08 -7.15 6.82
CA GLY A 601 -13.98 -6.06 5.87
C GLY A 601 -15.11 -6.04 4.86
N ARG A 602 -15.01 -5.11 3.89
CA ARG A 602 -15.98 -4.97 2.78
C ARG A 602 -15.69 -5.99 1.67
N GLU A 603 -14.43 -6.28 1.46
CA GLU A 603 -13.89 -7.39 0.67
C GLU A 603 -13.24 -8.33 1.67
N LEU A 604 -13.63 -9.60 1.60
CA LEU A 604 -13.19 -10.62 2.55
C LEU A 604 -12.66 -11.83 1.78
N PRO A 605 -11.33 -12.06 1.84
CA PRO A 605 -10.77 -13.31 1.36
C PRO A 605 -11.42 -14.48 2.08
N ASP A 606 -11.86 -15.47 1.32
CA ASP A 606 -12.47 -16.70 1.83
C ASP A 606 -11.52 -17.41 2.80
N ALA A 607 -10.22 -17.34 2.55
CA ALA A 607 -9.19 -17.85 3.47
C ALA A 607 -9.27 -17.22 4.87
N VAL A 608 -9.55 -15.91 4.96
CA VAL A 608 -9.74 -15.20 6.24
C VAL A 608 -11.07 -15.63 6.87
N LEU A 609 -12.16 -15.70 6.09
CA LEU A 609 -13.47 -16.09 6.60
C LEU A 609 -13.48 -17.52 7.16
N ARG A 610 -12.81 -18.47 6.48
CA ARG A 610 -12.64 -19.86 6.95
C ARG A 610 -11.98 -19.94 8.33
N ARG A 611 -11.06 -19.02 8.63
CA ARG A 611 -10.35 -18.99 9.92
C ARG A 611 -11.12 -18.23 11.01
N THR A 612 -12.13 -17.44 10.67
CA THR A 612 -12.85 -16.57 11.62
C THR A 612 -14.28 -17.02 11.93
N ALA A 613 -14.94 -17.74 11.02
CA ALA A 613 -16.33 -18.14 11.17
C ALA A 613 -16.57 -19.25 12.22
N ASP A 614 -15.51 -19.93 12.69
CA ASP A 614 -15.56 -21.03 13.67
C ASP A 614 -16.59 -22.12 13.31
N LEU A 615 -16.65 -22.47 12.01
CA LEU A 615 -17.55 -23.48 11.45
C LEU A 615 -16.77 -24.50 10.61
N PRO A 616 -17.21 -25.77 10.54
CA PRO A 616 -16.69 -26.72 9.58
C PRO A 616 -16.85 -26.21 8.14
N GLU A 617 -15.87 -26.50 7.28
CA GLU A 617 -15.81 -25.97 5.90
C GLU A 617 -17.10 -26.20 5.09
N ALA A 618 -17.74 -27.36 5.25
CA ALA A 618 -19.00 -27.68 4.57
C ALA A 618 -20.18 -26.82 5.05
N GLU A 619 -20.23 -26.50 6.34
CA GLU A 619 -21.26 -25.66 6.94
C GLU A 619 -21.05 -24.19 6.61
N LEU A 620 -19.80 -23.72 6.63
CA LEU A 620 -19.46 -22.38 6.21
C LEU A 620 -19.81 -22.16 4.74
N ALA A 621 -19.43 -23.07 3.84
CA ALA A 621 -19.78 -22.99 2.43
C ALA A 621 -21.31 -22.97 2.22
N SER A 622 -22.06 -23.76 3.01
CA SER A 622 -23.53 -23.71 2.99
C SER A 622 -24.08 -22.37 3.46
N ALA A 623 -23.53 -21.81 4.54
CA ALA A 623 -23.97 -20.53 5.08
C ALA A 623 -23.64 -19.37 4.12
N VAL A 624 -22.45 -19.36 3.53
CA VAL A 624 -22.05 -18.39 2.50
C VAL A 624 -22.96 -18.49 1.29
N ARG A 625 -23.26 -19.70 0.78
CA ARG A 625 -24.24 -19.87 -0.31
C ARG A 625 -25.62 -19.32 0.05
N ALA A 626 -26.08 -19.55 1.27
CA ALA A 626 -27.36 -19.00 1.72
C ALA A 626 -27.32 -17.47 1.83
N LEU A 627 -26.20 -16.88 2.26
CA LEU A 627 -26.00 -15.42 2.28
C LEU A 627 -25.89 -14.82 0.88
N ILE A 628 -25.33 -15.55 -0.08
CA ILE A 628 -25.29 -15.15 -1.50
C ILE A 628 -26.69 -15.21 -2.11
N ALA A 629 -27.42 -16.32 -1.90
CA ALA A 629 -28.80 -16.49 -2.36
C ALA A 629 -29.74 -15.45 -1.73
N GLY A 630 -29.53 -15.12 -0.46
CA GLY A 630 -30.22 -14.04 0.26
C GLY A 630 -29.71 -12.64 -0.07
N GLU A 631 -28.80 -12.51 -1.03
CA GLU A 631 -28.29 -11.23 -1.53
C GLU A 631 -27.57 -10.35 -0.47
N PHE A 632 -26.99 -10.95 0.56
CA PHE A 632 -26.15 -10.26 1.55
C PHE A 632 -24.69 -10.15 1.10
N LEU A 633 -24.17 -11.23 0.52
CA LEU A 633 -22.81 -11.35 0.00
C LEU A 633 -22.84 -11.69 -1.50
N PHE A 634 -21.73 -11.47 -2.19
CA PHE A 634 -21.48 -11.99 -3.53
C PHE A 634 -20.00 -12.35 -3.69
N GLU A 635 -19.68 -13.23 -4.62
CA GLU A 635 -18.30 -13.59 -4.97
C GLU A 635 -17.71 -12.48 -5.86
N ALA A 636 -16.74 -11.73 -5.32
CA ALA A 636 -16.17 -10.54 -5.93
C ALA A 636 -14.93 -10.85 -6.78
N ALA A 637 -14.13 -11.83 -6.39
CA ALA A 637 -12.98 -12.31 -7.15
C ALA A 637 -12.79 -13.82 -6.95
N PHE A 638 -12.33 -14.50 -8.00
CA PHE A 638 -11.99 -15.93 -7.97
C PHE A 638 -10.48 -16.18 -8.14
N TYR A 639 -9.70 -15.13 -8.35
CA TYR A 639 -8.28 -15.19 -8.59
C TYR A 639 -7.58 -13.93 -8.05
N PRO A 640 -6.41 -14.04 -7.38
CA PRO A 640 -5.69 -15.28 -7.05
C PRO A 640 -6.32 -16.10 -5.92
N GLU A 641 -7.21 -15.49 -5.12
CA GLU A 641 -7.97 -16.12 -4.02
C GLU A 641 -9.48 -15.84 -4.22
N VAL A 642 -10.33 -16.69 -3.64
CA VAL A 642 -11.78 -16.41 -3.60
C VAL A 642 -12.03 -15.28 -2.62
N GLU A 643 -12.68 -14.23 -3.05
CA GLU A 643 -13.06 -13.10 -2.21
C GLU A 643 -14.56 -12.88 -2.27
N TYR A 644 -15.19 -12.68 -1.12
CA TYR A 644 -16.58 -12.23 -1.06
C TYR A 644 -16.64 -10.73 -0.78
N SER A 645 -17.72 -10.11 -1.22
CA SER A 645 -18.02 -8.73 -0.85
C SER A 645 -19.47 -8.56 -0.46
N PHE A 646 -19.73 -7.59 0.41
CA PHE A 646 -21.09 -7.19 0.75
C PHE A 646 -21.78 -6.51 -0.42
N LYS A 647 -22.98 -6.97 -0.76
CA LYS A 647 -23.82 -6.38 -1.81
C LYS A 647 -24.01 -4.86 -1.58
N HIS A 648 -24.19 -4.44 -0.33
CA HIS A 648 -24.30 -3.02 0.05
C HIS A 648 -23.43 -2.68 1.26
N ALA A 649 -22.83 -1.48 1.31
CA ALA A 649 -21.98 -1.06 2.44
C ALA A 649 -22.82 -0.90 3.69
N LEU A 650 -24.04 -0.43 3.51
CA LEU A 650 -25.00 -0.31 4.59
C LEU A 650 -25.34 -1.69 5.18
N THR A 651 -25.34 -2.78 4.39
CA THR A 651 -25.52 -4.14 4.92
C THR A 651 -24.36 -4.52 5.84
N GLN A 652 -23.12 -4.21 5.47
CA GLN A 652 -21.94 -4.44 6.30
C GLN A 652 -21.99 -3.60 7.57
N GLU A 653 -22.29 -2.30 7.48
CA GLU A 653 -22.42 -1.40 8.63
C GLU A 653 -23.50 -1.88 9.61
N VAL A 654 -24.68 -2.24 9.11
CA VAL A 654 -25.78 -2.76 9.95
C VAL A 654 -25.40 -4.10 10.58
N ALA A 655 -24.80 -5.04 9.82
CA ALA A 655 -24.32 -6.31 10.36
C ALA A 655 -23.21 -6.12 11.42
N TYR A 656 -22.29 -5.17 11.21
CA TYR A 656 -21.24 -4.82 12.15
C TYR A 656 -21.83 -4.25 13.45
N HIS A 657 -22.66 -3.21 13.35
CA HIS A 657 -23.24 -2.53 14.52
C HIS A 657 -24.32 -3.33 15.25
N SER A 658 -24.88 -4.38 14.63
CA SER A 658 -25.83 -5.31 15.28
C SER A 658 -25.20 -6.17 16.39
N GLN A 659 -23.86 -6.22 16.47
CA GLN A 659 -23.13 -7.08 17.41
C GLN A 659 -22.85 -6.38 18.73
N LEU A 660 -22.84 -7.15 19.83
CA LEU A 660 -22.34 -6.67 21.12
C LEU A 660 -20.84 -6.40 21.05
N ALA A 661 -20.37 -5.37 21.76
CA ALA A 661 -18.98 -4.92 21.72
C ALA A 661 -17.97 -6.02 22.10
N GLU A 662 -18.34 -6.94 23.01
CA GLU A 662 -17.49 -8.08 23.38
C GLU A 662 -17.34 -9.10 22.24
N ARG A 663 -18.43 -9.37 21.50
CA ARG A 663 -18.41 -10.25 20.33
C ARG A 663 -17.61 -9.63 19.18
N GLN A 664 -17.74 -8.32 18.96
CA GLN A 664 -16.94 -7.58 17.99
C GLN A 664 -15.45 -7.72 18.31
N ALA A 665 -15.05 -7.45 19.56
CA ALA A 665 -13.65 -7.55 20.00
C ALA A 665 -13.07 -8.95 19.77
N ARG A 666 -13.79 -10.01 20.16
CA ARG A 666 -13.36 -11.40 19.91
C ARG A 666 -13.17 -11.68 18.42
N THR A 667 -14.07 -11.19 17.58
CA THR A 667 -14.03 -11.39 16.13
C THR A 667 -12.88 -10.63 15.48
N HIS A 668 -12.61 -9.38 15.90
CA HIS A 668 -11.44 -8.63 15.47
C HIS A 668 -10.13 -9.35 15.78
N GLY A 669 -10.02 -9.93 16.99
CA GLY A 669 -8.85 -10.74 17.36
C GLY A 669 -8.71 -12.01 16.51
N ALA A 670 -9.82 -12.65 16.12
CA ALA A 670 -9.80 -13.79 15.22
C ALA A 670 -9.36 -13.41 13.80
N VAL A 671 -9.86 -12.28 13.27
CA VAL A 671 -9.45 -11.74 11.96
C VAL A 671 -7.95 -11.41 11.95
N ALA A 672 -7.45 -10.74 12.99
CA ALA A 672 -6.04 -10.39 13.08
C ALA A 672 -5.13 -11.62 13.03
N ARG A 673 -5.45 -12.66 13.82
CA ARG A 673 -4.73 -13.95 13.81
C ARG A 673 -4.81 -14.66 12.46
N ALA A 674 -5.96 -14.58 11.78
CA ALA A 674 -6.13 -15.15 10.46
C ALA A 674 -5.20 -14.47 9.44
N ILE A 675 -5.16 -13.13 9.43
CA ILE A 675 -4.28 -12.34 8.55
C ILE A 675 -2.81 -12.67 8.83
N GLU A 676 -2.40 -12.68 10.11
CA GLU A 676 -1.03 -13.00 10.51
C GLU A 676 -0.59 -14.38 10.00
N GLY A 677 -1.47 -15.38 10.11
CA GLY A 677 -1.16 -16.76 9.71
C GLY A 677 -1.35 -17.06 8.22
N LEU A 678 -1.94 -16.18 7.43
CA LEU A 678 -2.13 -16.35 5.98
C LEU A 678 -1.09 -15.60 5.16
N TYR A 679 -0.60 -14.47 5.67
CA TYR A 679 0.31 -13.58 4.94
C TYR A 679 1.61 -13.30 5.73
N PRO A 680 2.39 -14.32 6.13
CA PRO A 680 3.58 -14.14 6.96
C PRO A 680 4.67 -13.28 6.27
N ASP A 681 4.74 -13.31 4.94
CA ASP A 681 5.75 -12.58 4.17
C ASP A 681 5.36 -11.11 3.89
N ARG A 682 4.12 -10.70 4.21
CA ARG A 682 3.57 -9.35 3.95
C ARG A 682 3.07 -8.64 5.20
N LEU A 683 3.59 -9.00 6.37
CA LEU A 683 3.13 -8.47 7.65
C LEU A 683 3.42 -6.98 7.84
N GLU A 684 4.58 -6.49 7.38
CA GLU A 684 4.93 -5.07 7.52
C GLU A 684 4.02 -4.17 6.67
N GLU A 685 3.72 -4.61 5.44
CA GLU A 685 2.76 -3.93 4.54
C GLU A 685 1.36 -3.84 5.18
N ARG A 686 0.98 -4.84 5.97
CA ARG A 686 -0.32 -4.93 6.64
C ARG A 686 -0.31 -4.46 8.09
N ALA A 687 0.79 -3.88 8.58
CA ALA A 687 0.95 -3.55 10.00
C ALA A 687 -0.12 -2.58 10.50
N ALA A 688 -0.49 -1.56 9.71
CA ALA A 688 -1.55 -0.62 10.07
C ALA A 688 -2.93 -1.29 10.19
N LEU A 689 -3.25 -2.21 9.27
CA LEU A 689 -4.49 -2.99 9.30
C LEU A 689 -4.54 -3.90 10.53
N LEU A 690 -3.44 -4.61 10.81
CA LEU A 690 -3.31 -5.47 11.98
C LEU A 690 -3.42 -4.67 13.28
N ALA A 691 -2.81 -3.48 13.35
CA ALA A 691 -2.91 -2.59 14.49
C ALA A 691 -4.38 -2.22 14.77
N ASN A 692 -5.13 -1.85 13.72
CA ASN A 692 -6.55 -1.52 13.83
C ASN A 692 -7.40 -2.70 14.35
N HIS A 693 -7.18 -3.93 13.84
CA HIS A 693 -7.91 -5.10 14.34
C HIS A 693 -7.54 -5.42 15.79
N TRP A 694 -6.27 -5.40 16.17
CA TRP A 694 -5.88 -5.67 17.55
C TRP A 694 -6.36 -4.61 18.54
N GLU A 695 -6.44 -3.35 18.11
CA GLU A 695 -7.03 -2.28 18.90
C GLU A 695 -8.52 -2.54 19.18
N HIS A 696 -9.30 -2.85 18.13
CA HIS A 696 -10.72 -3.19 18.28
C HIS A 696 -10.92 -4.51 19.03
N ALA A 697 -9.94 -5.41 19.01
CA ALA A 697 -9.91 -6.63 19.81
C ALA A 697 -9.70 -6.38 21.31
N ARG A 698 -9.42 -5.13 21.73
CA ARG A 698 -9.15 -4.73 23.11
C ARG A 698 -7.91 -5.39 23.71
N GLU A 699 -6.90 -5.63 22.87
CA GLU A 699 -5.58 -6.17 23.26
C GLU A 699 -4.50 -5.08 23.14
N PRO A 700 -4.41 -4.13 24.09
CA PRO A 700 -3.68 -2.88 23.91
C PRO A 700 -2.18 -3.06 23.67
N LEU A 701 -1.55 -4.06 24.30
CA LEU A 701 -0.13 -4.33 24.11
C LEU A 701 0.17 -4.89 22.71
N VAL A 702 -0.69 -5.78 22.20
CA VAL A 702 -0.55 -6.34 20.85
C VAL A 702 -0.82 -5.28 19.79
N ALA A 703 -1.87 -4.48 19.99
CA ALA A 703 -2.18 -3.33 19.14
C ALA A 703 -1.01 -2.33 19.08
N ALA A 704 -0.42 -2.01 20.24
CA ALA A 704 0.73 -1.11 20.31
C ALA A 704 1.97 -1.65 19.56
N ARG A 705 2.25 -2.96 19.60
CA ARG A 705 3.33 -3.57 18.80
C ARG A 705 3.09 -3.41 17.30
N TRP A 706 1.85 -3.61 16.85
CA TRP A 706 1.52 -3.43 15.43
C TRP A 706 1.52 -1.96 15.02
N HIS A 707 1.06 -1.04 15.88
CA HIS A 707 1.24 0.39 15.65
C HIS A 707 2.71 0.80 15.60
N GLN A 708 3.58 0.19 16.41
CA GLN A 708 5.02 0.41 16.33
C GLN A 708 5.55 0.00 14.96
N ARG A 709 5.22 -1.20 14.46
CA ARG A 709 5.63 -1.67 13.14
C ARG A 709 5.06 -0.80 12.01
N ALA A 710 3.80 -0.38 12.13
CA ALA A 710 3.18 0.56 11.20
C ALA A 710 3.88 1.92 11.22
N ALA A 711 4.28 2.40 12.40
CA ALA A 711 5.06 3.63 12.52
C ALA A 711 6.46 3.47 11.92
N ASP A 712 7.15 2.35 12.15
CA ASP A 712 8.47 2.06 11.58
C ASP A 712 8.39 1.94 10.04
N TRP A 713 7.31 1.35 9.52
CA TRP A 713 7.01 1.30 8.09
C TRP A 713 6.71 2.69 7.51
N ALA A 714 5.92 3.51 8.22
CA ALA A 714 5.56 4.86 7.83
C ALA A 714 6.70 5.88 8.02
N ALA A 715 7.67 5.62 8.92
CA ALA A 715 8.73 6.57 9.28
C ALA A 715 9.58 7.03 8.10
N THR A 716 9.66 6.19 7.07
CA THR A 716 10.37 6.49 5.83
C THR A 716 9.48 7.08 4.75
N ARG A 717 8.14 7.12 4.92
CA ARG A 717 7.13 7.34 3.88
C ARG A 717 6.18 8.52 4.14
N ASP A 718 5.79 8.70 5.40
CA ASP A 718 4.84 9.72 5.85
C ASP A 718 5.09 10.01 7.35
N ARG A 719 5.72 11.16 7.61
CA ARG A 719 5.98 11.62 8.98
C ARG A 719 4.70 11.84 9.78
N GLY A 720 3.62 12.30 9.15
CA GLY A 720 2.34 12.52 9.81
C GLY A 720 1.71 11.20 10.26
N GLU A 721 1.73 10.18 9.40
CA GLU A 721 1.24 8.84 9.73
C GLU A 721 2.12 8.16 10.81
N MET A 722 3.44 8.30 10.72
CA MET A 722 4.37 7.85 11.77
C MET A 722 4.00 8.47 13.12
N VAL A 723 3.81 9.79 13.18
CA VAL A 723 3.41 10.50 14.41
C VAL A 723 2.05 10.00 14.91
N ARG A 724 1.07 9.80 14.03
CA ARG A 724 -0.25 9.27 14.39
C ARG A 724 -0.14 7.90 15.07
N HIS A 725 0.65 6.98 14.50
CA HIS A 725 0.83 5.66 15.09
C HIS A 725 1.58 5.71 16.43
N TRP A 726 2.62 6.54 16.58
CA TRP A 726 3.28 6.71 17.89
C TRP A 726 2.38 7.35 18.95
N ARG A 727 1.51 8.31 18.59
CA ARG A 727 0.47 8.83 19.50
C ARG A 727 -0.44 7.71 19.95
N ARG A 728 -0.88 6.84 19.03
CA ARG A 728 -1.73 5.70 19.34
C ARG A 728 -1.06 4.69 20.27
N VAL A 729 0.23 4.39 20.07
CA VAL A 729 1.03 3.56 21.01
C VAL A 729 1.00 4.16 22.43
N ARG A 730 1.24 5.48 22.56
CA ARG A 730 1.23 6.17 23.85
C ARG A 730 -0.14 6.08 24.53
N GLU A 731 -1.22 6.30 23.79
CA GLU A 731 -2.60 6.26 24.30
C GLU A 731 -3.03 4.85 24.73
N LEU A 732 -2.81 3.84 23.89
CA LEU A 732 -3.21 2.45 24.18
C LEU A 732 -2.53 1.91 25.43
N LEU A 733 -1.24 2.25 25.61
CA LEU A 733 -0.44 1.76 26.73
C LEU A 733 -0.58 2.62 27.99
N ALA A 734 -1.29 3.76 27.95
CA ALA A 734 -1.57 4.57 29.13
C ALA A 734 -2.51 3.85 30.11
N THR A 735 -3.44 3.03 29.59
CA THR A 735 -4.44 2.29 30.36
C THR A 735 -4.16 0.79 30.44
N ALA A 736 -3.09 0.31 29.79
CA ALA A 736 -2.72 -1.11 29.78
C ALA A 736 -2.01 -1.54 31.07
N SER A 737 -1.99 -2.84 31.34
CA SER A 737 -1.19 -3.40 32.44
C SER A 737 0.30 -3.11 32.23
N GLU A 738 1.00 -2.84 33.33
CA GLU A 738 2.38 -2.41 33.25
C GLU A 738 3.34 -3.58 33.04
N SER A 739 3.97 -3.52 31.88
CA SER A 739 5.03 -4.30 31.24
C SER A 739 6.45 -3.75 31.37
N GLN A 740 7.52 -4.56 31.47
CA GLN A 740 8.83 -4.05 31.00
C GLN A 740 8.77 -3.68 29.51
N GLU A 741 8.04 -4.45 28.72
CA GLU A 741 7.81 -4.18 27.31
C GLU A 741 6.89 -2.98 27.08
N SER A 742 5.77 -2.88 27.80
CA SER A 742 4.85 -1.74 27.62
C SER A 742 5.49 -0.42 28.04
N LEU A 743 6.30 -0.42 29.10
CA LEU A 743 7.13 0.74 29.46
C LEU A 743 8.11 1.10 28.34
N ALA A 744 8.84 0.12 27.78
CA ALA A 744 9.81 0.38 26.71
C ALA A 744 9.14 0.96 25.44
N LEU A 745 7.98 0.44 25.04
CA LEU A 745 7.21 0.96 23.90
C LEU A 745 6.71 2.39 24.15
N ARG A 746 6.24 2.70 25.36
CA ARG A 746 5.82 4.08 25.71
C ARG A 746 7.00 5.05 25.69
N VAL A 747 8.16 4.67 26.23
CA VAL A 747 9.36 5.51 26.16
C VAL A 747 9.77 5.75 24.70
N ARG A 748 9.70 4.72 23.85
CA ARG A 748 9.97 4.85 22.41
C ARG A 748 8.96 5.80 21.75
N ALA A 749 7.68 5.70 22.06
CA ALA A 749 6.65 6.62 21.58
C ALA A 749 6.96 8.07 22.01
N CYS A 750 7.25 8.31 23.29
CA CYS A 750 7.65 9.64 23.77
C CYS A 750 8.84 10.18 22.99
N ARG A 751 9.90 9.38 22.79
CA ARG A 751 11.08 9.78 22.01
C ARG A 751 10.71 10.24 20.59
N HIS A 752 9.96 9.43 19.83
CA HIS A 752 9.60 9.79 18.46
C HIS A 752 8.67 11.00 18.39
N LEU A 753 7.79 11.17 19.39
CA LEU A 753 6.93 12.35 19.46
C LEU A 753 7.72 13.61 19.78
N VAL A 754 8.70 13.57 20.70
CA VAL A 754 9.61 14.71 20.96
C VAL A 754 10.37 15.11 19.70
N ASP A 755 10.91 14.14 18.95
CA ASP A 755 11.66 14.37 17.71
C ASP A 755 10.79 14.98 16.58
N SER A 756 9.47 14.80 16.68
CA SER A 756 8.51 15.26 15.68
C SER A 756 7.86 16.61 16.03
N VAL A 757 8.15 17.19 17.20
CA VAL A 757 7.64 18.52 17.58
C VAL A 757 8.34 19.59 16.72
N PRO A 758 7.59 20.44 15.99
CA PRO A 758 8.18 21.54 15.24
C PRO A 758 9.02 22.46 16.14
N VAL A 759 10.15 22.93 15.63
CA VAL A 759 11.04 23.82 16.38
C VAL A 759 10.30 25.12 16.70
N GLY A 760 10.24 25.49 17.97
CA GLY A 760 9.59 26.73 18.43
C GLY A 760 8.08 26.62 18.73
N SER A 761 7.45 25.45 18.61
CA SER A 761 5.99 25.32 18.83
C SER A 761 5.54 25.36 20.30
N GLY A 762 6.46 25.35 21.27
CA GLY A 762 6.13 25.46 22.71
C GLY A 762 5.49 24.21 23.35
N GLU A 763 5.73 24.07 24.66
CA GLU A 763 5.20 23.17 25.72
C GLU A 763 5.10 21.63 25.50
N ASP A 764 4.76 21.10 24.33
CA ASP A 764 4.49 19.66 24.16
C ASP A 764 5.75 18.78 24.31
N ALA A 765 6.90 19.23 23.83
CA ALA A 765 8.15 18.45 23.86
C ALA A 765 8.67 18.22 25.29
N ALA A 766 8.54 19.21 26.17
CA ALA A 766 9.02 19.12 27.55
C ALA A 766 8.14 18.18 28.40
N ALA A 767 6.82 18.23 28.21
CA ALA A 767 5.90 17.31 28.86
C ALA A 767 6.12 15.86 28.41
N LEU A 768 6.26 15.64 27.10
CA LEU A 768 6.60 14.36 26.50
C LEU A 768 7.95 13.81 27.01
N PHE A 769 8.95 14.67 27.11
CA PHE A 769 10.26 14.33 27.64
C PHE A 769 10.18 13.93 29.12
N ALA A 770 9.49 14.72 29.95
CA ALA A 770 9.31 14.42 31.38
C ALA A 770 8.56 13.09 31.60
N GLU A 771 7.48 12.83 30.84
CA GLU A 771 6.79 11.55 30.86
C GLU A 771 7.74 10.41 30.49
N GLY A 772 8.45 10.53 29.36
CA GLY A 772 9.36 9.50 28.88
C GLY A 772 10.50 9.22 29.86
N MET A 773 11.03 10.24 30.54
CA MET A 773 12.08 10.09 31.55
C MET A 773 11.57 9.36 32.80
N ALA A 774 10.36 9.68 33.27
CA ALA A 774 9.75 9.00 34.41
C ALA A 774 9.49 7.51 34.10
N LEU A 775 9.06 7.20 32.87
CA LEU A 775 8.89 5.82 32.40
C LEU A 775 10.22 5.09 32.24
N ALA A 776 11.23 5.75 31.64
CA ALA A 776 12.55 5.17 31.41
C ALA A 776 13.30 4.88 32.71
N ALA A 777 13.08 5.65 33.77
CA ALA A 777 13.67 5.40 35.09
C ALA A 777 13.25 4.06 35.72
N ARG A 778 12.16 3.45 35.22
CA ARG A 778 11.61 2.17 35.69
C ARG A 778 12.06 0.99 34.84
N LEU A 779 12.79 1.25 33.75
CA LEU A 779 13.43 0.24 32.92
C LEU A 779 14.81 -0.12 33.48
N GLN A 780 15.22 -1.37 33.29
CA GLN A 780 16.56 -1.83 33.66
C GLN A 780 17.64 -1.38 32.68
N ASP A 781 17.27 -1.18 31.40
CA ASP A 781 18.18 -0.73 30.35
C ASP A 781 18.30 0.81 30.34
N PRO A 782 19.51 1.39 30.48
CA PRO A 782 19.72 2.84 30.37
C PRO A 782 19.58 3.37 28.93
N GLY A 783 19.59 2.52 27.90
CA GLY A 783 19.54 2.89 26.49
C GLY A 783 18.38 3.82 26.09
N PRO A 784 17.12 3.51 26.45
CA PRO A 784 15.99 4.39 26.18
C PRO A 784 16.12 5.79 26.81
N ARG A 785 16.68 5.88 28.02
CA ARG A 785 16.93 7.16 28.72
C ARG A 785 17.96 8.00 27.97
N ILE A 786 19.08 7.39 27.56
CA ILE A 786 20.14 8.05 26.76
C ILE A 786 19.57 8.60 25.45
N ARG A 787 18.79 7.79 24.71
CA ARG A 787 18.20 8.22 23.44
C ARG A 787 17.20 9.36 23.61
N LEU A 788 16.41 9.33 24.68
CA LEU A 788 15.44 10.39 24.97
C LEU A 788 16.13 11.71 25.33
N LEU A 789 17.19 11.66 26.15
CA LEU A 789 18.04 12.83 26.46
C LEU A 789 18.65 13.43 25.19
N ASN A 790 19.20 12.60 24.30
CA ASN A 790 19.80 13.07 23.05
C ASN A 790 18.79 13.79 22.14
N VAL A 791 17.59 13.23 21.98
CA VAL A 791 16.55 13.82 21.13
C VAL A 791 16.08 15.15 21.71
N PHE A 792 15.74 15.20 23.01
CA PHE A 792 15.27 16.43 23.64
C PHE A 792 16.33 17.53 23.65
N ALA A 793 17.58 17.19 23.95
CA ALA A 793 18.70 18.13 23.87
C ALA A 793 18.92 18.63 22.42
N GLY A 794 18.71 17.75 21.43
CA GLY A 794 18.67 18.14 20.02
C GLY A 794 17.59 19.19 19.73
N THR A 795 16.35 18.95 20.17
CA THR A 795 15.23 19.90 20.03
C THR A 795 15.56 21.26 20.67
N LEU A 796 16.13 21.26 21.88
CA LEU A 796 16.56 22.49 22.57
C LEU A 796 17.67 23.23 21.80
N THR A 797 18.65 22.51 21.26
CA THR A 797 19.73 23.08 20.45
C THR A 797 19.16 23.78 19.23
N PHE A 798 18.22 23.15 18.52
CA PHE A 798 17.56 23.74 17.36
C PHE A 798 16.68 24.95 17.72
N ALA A 799 16.14 24.98 18.94
CA ALA A 799 15.40 26.13 19.48
C ALA A 799 16.29 27.26 20.04
N GLY A 800 17.63 27.17 19.91
CA GLY A 800 18.57 28.17 20.43
C GLY A 800 18.84 28.10 21.93
N ARG A 801 18.29 27.11 22.65
CA ARG A 801 18.48 26.89 24.10
C ARG A 801 19.68 25.99 24.38
N VAL A 802 20.85 26.41 23.88
CA VAL A 802 22.07 25.58 23.81
C VAL A 802 22.62 25.21 25.19
N ASP A 803 22.57 26.13 26.16
CA ASP A 803 23.07 25.85 27.53
C ASP A 803 22.23 24.79 28.24
N GLU A 804 20.90 24.83 28.08
CA GLU A 804 20.01 23.80 28.62
C GLU A 804 20.20 22.45 27.91
N ALA A 805 20.46 22.48 26.60
CA ALA A 805 20.80 21.29 25.85
C ALA A 805 22.11 20.63 26.35
N ASP A 806 23.14 21.42 26.67
CA ASP A 806 24.44 20.90 27.17
C ASP A 806 24.27 20.08 28.45
N VAL A 807 23.40 20.51 29.37
CA VAL A 807 23.09 19.76 30.60
C VAL A 807 22.55 18.37 30.27
N HIS A 808 21.61 18.27 29.33
CA HIS A 808 21.01 17.00 28.93
C HIS A 808 21.97 16.11 28.13
N PHE A 809 22.78 16.68 27.23
CA PHE A 809 23.80 15.92 26.51
C PHE A 809 24.87 15.35 27.44
N ARG A 810 25.35 16.13 28.42
CA ARG A 810 26.34 15.65 29.39
C ARG A 810 25.79 14.56 30.29
N GLU A 811 24.54 14.66 30.72
CA GLU A 811 23.88 13.57 31.46
C GLU A 811 23.73 12.32 30.59
N SER A 812 23.38 12.48 29.30
CA SER A 812 23.33 11.38 28.34
C SER A 812 24.69 10.70 28.18
N LEU A 813 25.76 11.49 28.02
CA LEU A 813 27.14 11.02 27.91
C LEU A 813 27.59 10.28 29.18
N ARG A 814 27.33 10.86 30.36
CA ARG A 814 27.63 10.23 31.66
C ARG A 814 26.97 8.87 31.80
N LEU A 815 25.68 8.77 31.44
CA LEU A 815 24.95 7.51 31.47
C LEU A 815 25.51 6.52 30.45
N ALA A 816 25.82 6.97 29.23
CA ALA A 816 26.39 6.13 28.18
C ALA A 816 27.77 5.58 28.57
N ASP A 817 28.63 6.38 29.18
CA ASP A 817 29.97 5.97 29.63
C ASP A 817 29.94 5.00 30.81
N GLN A 818 28.84 4.98 31.59
CA GLN A 818 28.58 3.97 32.60
C GLN A 818 28.11 2.64 32.00
N THR A 819 27.78 2.60 30.70
CA THR A 819 27.43 1.36 30.01
C THR A 819 28.65 0.68 29.40
N GLY A 820 28.61 -0.65 29.28
CA GLY A 820 29.58 -1.40 28.48
C GLY A 820 29.42 -1.17 26.96
N SER A 821 28.36 -0.49 26.51
CA SER A 821 28.00 -0.38 25.09
C SER A 821 28.80 0.72 24.39
N ALA A 822 29.72 0.34 23.52
CA ALA A 822 30.42 1.30 22.66
C ALA A 822 29.47 2.03 21.70
N PHE A 823 28.39 1.36 21.28
CA PHE A 823 27.36 1.95 20.43
C PHE A 823 26.59 3.08 21.13
N LEU A 824 26.18 2.90 22.40
CA LEU A 824 25.51 3.98 23.16
C LEU A 824 26.47 5.15 23.45
N ARG A 825 27.74 4.84 23.76
CA ARG A 825 28.81 5.84 23.94
C ARG A 825 29.06 6.65 22.67
N PHE A 826 29.02 6.01 21.51
CA PHE A 826 29.09 6.67 20.21
C PHE A 826 27.86 7.56 19.98
N LEU A 827 26.66 7.00 20.10
CA LEU A 827 25.39 7.72 19.85
C LEU A 827 25.20 8.95 20.76
N ALA A 828 25.71 8.94 21.99
CA ALA A 828 25.64 10.10 22.89
C ALA A 828 26.56 11.26 22.44
N ARG A 829 27.67 10.95 21.77
CA ARG A 829 28.67 11.96 21.34
C ARG A 829 28.25 12.67 20.06
N VAL A 830 27.66 11.97 19.08
CA VAL A 830 27.31 12.56 17.77
C VAL A 830 26.45 13.85 17.85
N PRO A 831 25.29 13.85 18.54
CA PRO A 831 24.48 15.06 18.62
C PRO A 831 25.10 16.14 19.53
N LEU A 832 25.94 15.74 20.51
CA LEU A 832 26.71 16.67 21.34
C LEU A 832 27.78 17.40 20.50
N THR A 833 28.53 16.70 19.64
CA THR A 833 29.49 17.33 18.71
C THR A 833 28.82 18.44 17.92
N ARG A 834 27.63 18.17 17.35
CA ARG A 834 26.84 19.18 16.63
C ARG A 834 26.48 20.38 17.51
N ALA A 835 26.00 20.14 18.72
CA ALA A 835 25.62 21.21 19.65
C ALA A 835 26.83 22.08 20.04
N LEU A 836 27.99 21.47 20.27
CA LEU A 836 29.23 22.19 20.58
C LEU A 836 29.71 23.05 19.40
N VAL A 837 29.55 22.59 18.15
CA VAL A 837 29.83 23.40 16.96
C VAL A 837 28.91 24.62 16.90
N ILE A 838 27.61 24.43 17.13
CA ILE A 838 26.62 25.53 17.13
C ILE A 838 26.93 26.55 18.24
N ALA A 839 27.32 26.06 19.43
CA ALA A 839 27.74 26.87 20.57
C ALA A 839 29.08 27.61 20.36
N GLY A 840 29.83 27.29 19.29
CA GLY A 840 31.17 27.80 19.06
C GLY A 840 32.26 27.20 19.96
N ARG A 841 32.00 26.09 20.66
CA ARG A 841 32.99 25.36 21.50
C ARG A 841 33.82 24.40 20.65
N LEU A 842 34.50 24.95 19.65
CA LEU A 842 35.08 24.19 18.53
C LEU A 842 36.14 23.16 18.94
N ARG A 843 37.06 23.51 19.85
CA ARG A 843 38.11 22.59 20.30
C ARG A 843 37.54 21.37 21.04
N GLU A 844 36.50 21.59 21.83
CA GLU A 844 35.81 20.54 22.56
C GLU A 844 34.97 19.66 21.62
N ALA A 845 34.36 20.26 20.60
CA ALA A 845 33.68 19.51 19.54
C ALA A 845 34.66 18.54 18.83
N VAL A 846 35.87 18.99 18.49
CA VAL A 846 36.90 18.12 17.87
C VAL A 846 37.33 17.00 18.83
N ALA A 847 37.55 17.30 20.11
CA ALA A 847 37.92 16.28 21.10
C ALA A 847 36.81 15.23 21.28
N THR A 848 35.55 15.68 21.36
CA THR A 848 34.37 14.81 21.47
C THR A 848 34.23 13.94 20.22
N SER A 849 34.51 14.52 19.06
CA SER A 849 34.52 13.84 17.77
C SER A 849 35.64 12.80 17.65
N ASP A 850 36.85 13.08 18.16
CA ASP A 850 37.95 12.11 18.20
C ASP A 850 37.54 10.84 18.96
N GLU A 851 36.91 11.01 20.12
CA GLU A 851 36.38 9.89 20.90
C GLU A 851 35.26 9.16 20.15
N ALA A 852 34.32 9.90 19.53
CA ALA A 852 33.23 9.30 18.76
C ALA A 852 33.77 8.46 17.59
N LEU A 853 34.65 9.02 16.77
CA LEU A 853 35.21 8.30 15.62
C LEU A 853 36.04 7.08 16.04
N ALA A 854 36.76 7.15 17.17
CA ALA A 854 37.49 6.01 17.74
C ALA A 854 36.53 4.89 18.19
N LEU A 855 35.34 5.23 18.68
CA LEU A 855 34.30 4.26 19.06
C LEU A 855 33.58 3.68 17.83
N GLY A 856 33.43 4.46 16.75
CA GLY A 856 32.65 4.12 15.57
C GLY A 856 33.40 3.37 14.46
N GLY A 857 34.73 3.51 14.37
CA GLY A 857 35.52 2.91 13.29
C GLY A 857 35.42 1.38 13.20
N GLY A 858 35.14 0.86 12.00
CA GLY A 858 35.16 -0.58 11.70
C GLY A 858 33.95 -1.38 12.19
N ARG A 859 32.81 -0.73 12.45
CA ARG A 859 31.58 -1.38 12.96
C ARG A 859 30.46 -1.36 11.91
N PRO A 860 30.14 -2.50 11.28
CA PRO A 860 29.07 -2.59 10.29
C PRO A 860 27.69 -2.20 10.83
N GLU A 861 27.46 -2.30 12.15
CA GLU A 861 26.16 -2.02 12.77
C GLU A 861 25.81 -0.52 12.77
N LEU A 862 26.83 0.34 12.84
CA LEU A 862 26.67 1.80 12.70
C LEU A 862 26.45 2.23 11.24
N GLU A 863 26.75 1.32 10.32
CA GLU A 863 26.57 1.47 8.89
C GLU A 863 25.29 0.76 8.40
N SER A 864 24.62 -0.07 9.19
CA SER A 864 23.39 -0.76 8.76
C SER A 864 22.09 0.00 9.04
N GLU A 865 22.14 1.13 9.74
CA GLU A 865 20.95 1.92 10.09
C GLU A 865 20.31 2.60 8.86
N PRO A 866 18.98 2.54 8.68
CA PRO A 866 18.27 3.27 7.64
C PRO A 866 18.37 4.80 7.82
N GLY A 867 18.55 5.54 6.72
CA GLY A 867 18.68 7.00 6.72
C GLY A 867 20.13 7.49 6.78
N LEU A 868 20.32 8.74 7.22
CA LEU A 868 21.65 9.38 7.36
C LEU A 868 22.55 8.55 8.27
N SER A 869 23.68 8.08 7.74
CA SER A 869 24.68 7.34 8.53
C SER A 869 25.09 8.14 9.78
N PRO A 870 24.94 7.60 11.01
CA PRO A 870 25.42 8.26 12.23
C PRO A 870 26.93 8.54 12.21
N TYR A 871 27.71 7.63 11.61
CA TYR A 871 29.14 7.81 11.41
C TYR A 871 29.46 8.88 10.37
N GLY A 872 28.75 8.87 9.24
CA GLY A 872 28.88 9.92 8.22
C GLY A 872 28.49 11.30 8.75
N LEU A 873 27.43 11.39 9.55
CA LEU A 873 27.05 12.63 10.22
C LEU A 873 28.12 13.12 11.17
N GLU A 874 28.75 12.24 11.94
CA GLU A 874 29.87 12.60 12.82
C GLU A 874 31.06 13.16 12.04
N LEU A 875 31.41 12.58 10.88
CA LEU A 875 32.43 13.14 9.98
C LEU A 875 32.06 14.55 9.52
N VAL A 876 30.80 14.78 9.13
CA VAL A 876 30.35 16.13 8.74
C VAL A 876 30.45 17.12 9.91
N GLN A 877 30.05 16.72 11.13
CA GLN A 877 30.15 17.63 12.29
C GLN A 877 31.60 17.95 12.65
N ARG A 878 32.48 16.95 12.56
CA ARG A 878 33.92 17.16 12.69
C ARG A 878 34.45 18.13 11.64
N GLY A 879 34.07 17.93 10.38
CA GLY A 879 34.43 18.80 9.27
C GLY A 879 33.99 20.24 9.51
N ASN A 880 32.77 20.45 10.01
CA ASN A 880 32.26 21.76 10.39
C ASN A 880 33.07 22.40 11.54
N ALA A 881 33.41 21.64 12.58
CA ALA A 881 34.25 22.14 13.68
C ALA A 881 35.64 22.58 13.17
N LEU A 882 36.26 21.72 12.36
CA LEU A 882 37.58 21.96 11.78
C LEU A 882 37.56 23.09 10.76
N THR A 883 36.47 23.32 10.05
CA THR A 883 36.36 24.40 9.06
C THR A 883 36.74 25.76 9.64
N TYR A 884 36.33 26.03 10.88
CA TYR A 884 36.61 27.31 11.54
C TYR A 884 37.95 27.34 12.31
N LEU A 885 38.52 26.18 12.64
CA LEU A 885 39.84 26.06 13.28
C LEU A 885 40.99 26.01 12.25
N ARG A 886 40.82 25.16 11.23
CA ARG A 886 41.77 24.74 10.20
C ARG A 886 41.00 24.35 8.93
N PRO A 887 40.62 25.31 8.06
CA PRO A 887 39.71 25.06 6.94
C PRO A 887 40.12 23.93 6.00
N ALA A 888 41.42 23.79 5.72
CA ALA A 888 41.93 22.70 4.87
C ALA A 888 41.69 21.30 5.47
N ASP A 889 41.84 21.15 6.79
CA ASP A 889 41.50 19.90 7.48
C ASP A 889 39.98 19.66 7.47
N GLY A 890 39.18 20.72 7.62
CA GLY A 890 37.73 20.65 7.52
C GLY A 890 37.26 20.14 6.15
N ALA A 891 37.82 20.71 5.07
CA ALA A 891 37.54 20.30 3.70
C ALA A 891 37.85 18.81 3.45
N ARG A 892 39.02 18.35 3.90
CA ARG A 892 39.44 16.95 3.76
C ARG A 892 38.53 15.97 4.50
N VAL A 893 38.06 16.33 5.70
CA VAL A 893 37.13 15.49 6.46
C VAL A 893 35.76 15.42 5.78
N MET A 894 35.30 16.51 5.16
CA MET A 894 34.06 16.51 4.40
C MET A 894 34.13 15.59 3.17
N GLU A 895 35.27 15.55 2.48
CA GLU A 895 35.51 14.62 1.37
C GLU A 895 35.39 13.16 1.82
N GLN A 896 35.92 12.81 3.00
CA GLN A 896 35.75 11.47 3.59
C GLN A 896 34.28 11.13 3.83
N ALA A 897 33.48 12.10 4.30
CA ALA A 897 32.04 11.91 4.45
C ALA A 897 31.33 11.68 3.10
N MET A 898 31.74 12.40 2.05
CA MET A 898 31.21 12.20 0.68
C MET A 898 31.58 10.84 0.11
N GLU A 899 32.81 10.37 0.32
CA GLU A 899 33.25 9.04 -0.12
C GLU A 899 32.42 7.94 0.55
N LEU A 900 32.20 8.05 1.86
CA LEU A 900 31.32 7.15 2.60
C LEU A 900 29.89 7.20 2.06
N ALA A 901 29.33 8.39 1.85
CA ALA A 901 27.99 8.56 1.31
C ALA A 901 27.82 7.91 -0.07
N ARG A 902 28.80 8.08 -0.97
CA ARG A 902 28.81 7.45 -2.30
C ARG A 902 28.87 5.92 -2.20
N GLY A 903 29.74 5.38 -1.34
CA GLY A 903 29.84 3.94 -1.11
C GLY A 903 28.53 3.31 -0.63
N ARG A 904 27.75 4.06 0.15
CA ARG A 904 26.45 3.66 0.70
C ARG A 904 25.26 3.94 -0.22
N ARG A 905 25.46 4.76 -1.25
CA ARG A 905 24.37 5.40 -2.02
C ARG A 905 23.40 6.17 -1.12
N ASP A 906 23.94 6.88 -0.14
CA ASP A 906 23.23 7.75 0.79
C ASP A 906 23.18 9.18 0.23
N GLY A 907 22.09 9.49 -0.50
CA GLY A 907 21.92 10.77 -1.19
C GLY A 907 21.78 11.96 -0.24
N ASP A 908 21.11 11.77 0.90
CA ASP A 908 20.91 12.82 1.90
C ASP A 908 22.23 13.18 2.58
N LEU A 909 23.03 12.19 2.95
CA LEU A 909 24.36 12.45 3.53
C LEU A 909 25.27 13.12 2.50
N LEU A 910 25.19 12.70 1.24
CA LEU A 910 25.98 13.31 0.16
C LEU A 910 25.60 14.78 -0.06
N ALA A 911 24.30 15.09 -0.07
CA ALA A 911 23.81 16.47 -0.14
C ALA A 911 24.30 17.29 1.06
N PHE A 912 24.21 16.74 2.27
CA PHE A 912 24.63 17.40 3.50
C PHE A 912 26.15 17.64 3.58
N ALA A 913 26.96 16.69 3.11
CA ALA A 913 28.41 16.90 3.02
C ALA A 913 28.75 17.97 1.97
N HIS A 914 28.09 17.96 0.80
CA HIS A 914 28.31 18.97 -0.23
C HIS A 914 27.92 20.39 0.21
N LEU A 915 26.80 20.56 0.91
CA LEU A 915 26.43 21.90 1.41
C LEU A 915 27.43 22.41 2.46
N CYS A 916 27.91 21.53 3.35
CA CYS A 916 28.89 21.93 4.38
C CYS A 916 30.27 22.23 3.79
N GLN A 917 30.62 21.67 2.62
CA GLN A 917 31.89 21.93 1.93
C GLN A 917 32.03 23.35 1.36
N VAL A 918 30.91 24.06 1.17
CA VAL A 918 30.92 25.43 0.61
C VAL A 918 31.72 26.40 1.49
N VAL A 919 31.56 26.31 2.81
CA VAL A 919 32.21 27.21 3.77
C VAL A 919 33.74 27.10 3.76
N PRO A 920 34.37 25.90 3.88
CA PRO A 920 35.82 25.80 3.81
C PRO A 920 36.37 26.20 2.44
N CYS A 921 35.69 25.90 1.32
CA CYS A 921 36.11 26.38 0.00
C CYS A 921 36.15 27.92 -0.07
N ASP A 922 35.12 28.61 0.45
CA ASP A 922 35.13 30.07 0.53
C ASP A 922 36.29 30.58 1.41
N LEU A 923 36.47 30.03 2.61
CA LEU A 923 37.56 30.44 3.53
C LEU A 923 38.95 30.26 2.90
N LEU A 924 39.15 29.21 2.09
CA LEU A 924 40.40 28.94 1.37
C LEU A 924 40.59 29.81 0.11
N GLY A 925 39.54 30.46 -0.37
CA GLY A 925 39.53 31.28 -1.58
C GLY A 925 39.21 30.51 -2.87
N GLU A 926 38.66 29.31 -2.76
CA GLU A 926 38.30 28.40 -3.84
C GLU A 926 36.85 28.62 -4.30
N ALA A 927 36.53 29.86 -4.70
CA ALA A 927 35.16 30.28 -4.98
C ALA A 927 34.44 29.41 -6.04
N GLU A 928 35.14 29.01 -7.11
CA GLU A 928 34.57 28.12 -8.14
C GLU A 928 34.24 26.73 -7.60
N GLN A 929 35.08 26.18 -6.70
CA GLN A 929 34.78 24.88 -6.07
C GLN A 929 33.57 24.99 -5.13
N ALA A 930 33.43 26.11 -4.41
CA ALA A 930 32.26 26.38 -3.59
C ALA A 930 30.97 26.33 -4.42
N LEU A 931 30.98 26.88 -5.64
CA LEU A 931 29.83 26.84 -6.56
C LEU A 931 29.53 25.43 -7.08
N VAL A 932 30.57 24.65 -7.38
CA VAL A 932 30.41 23.23 -7.77
C VAL A 932 29.73 22.45 -6.64
N HIS A 933 30.20 22.59 -5.40
CA HIS A 933 29.62 21.90 -4.26
C HIS A 933 28.20 22.33 -3.95
N ALA A 934 27.89 23.62 -4.02
CA ALA A 934 26.52 24.10 -3.80
C ALA A 934 25.54 23.54 -4.83
N ARG A 935 25.92 23.48 -6.12
CA ARG A 935 25.08 22.87 -7.18
C ARG A 935 24.86 21.39 -6.95
N ARG A 936 25.92 20.66 -6.58
CA ARG A 936 25.81 19.23 -6.23
C ARG A 936 24.91 19.01 -5.02
N ALA A 937 24.93 19.90 -4.03
CA ALA A 937 24.03 19.82 -2.89
C ALA A 937 22.57 19.98 -3.31
N ILE A 938 22.25 20.92 -4.22
CA ILE A 938 20.90 21.08 -4.79
C ILE A 938 20.48 19.81 -5.54
N GLU A 939 21.30 19.34 -6.48
CA GLU A 939 21.00 18.14 -7.29
C GLU A 939 20.73 16.92 -6.39
N CYS A 940 21.56 16.71 -5.36
CA CYS A 940 21.39 15.59 -4.44
C CYS A 940 20.16 15.78 -3.54
N ALA A 941 19.88 16.99 -3.07
CA ALA A 941 18.71 17.28 -2.24
C ALA A 941 17.39 17.17 -3.02
N GLU A 942 17.38 17.55 -4.30
CA GLU A 942 16.24 17.38 -5.20
C GLU A 942 15.99 15.91 -5.49
N ALA A 943 17.05 15.15 -5.83
CA ALA A 943 16.96 13.70 -6.02
C ALA A 943 16.52 12.96 -4.74
N GLY A 944 16.95 13.43 -3.56
CA GLY A 944 16.55 12.87 -2.26
C GLY A 944 15.16 13.32 -1.80
N GLY A 945 14.59 14.36 -2.41
CA GLY A 945 13.28 14.91 -2.05
C GLY A 945 13.24 15.69 -0.72
N SER A 946 14.30 15.80 0.07
CA SER A 946 14.22 16.50 1.36
C SER A 946 14.03 18.02 1.17
N THR A 947 12.84 18.54 1.50
CA THR A 947 12.53 19.99 1.42
C THR A 947 13.42 20.80 2.36
N TRP A 948 13.75 20.23 3.51
CA TRP A 948 14.71 20.78 4.46
C TRP A 948 16.12 20.86 3.85
N LEU A 949 16.66 19.75 3.31
CA LEU A 949 17.98 19.78 2.67
C LEU A 949 18.01 20.71 1.46
N ARG A 950 16.91 20.81 0.70
CA ARG A 950 16.80 21.76 -0.41
C ARG A 950 16.90 23.20 0.07
N ALA A 951 16.20 23.57 1.14
CA ALA A 951 16.31 24.91 1.72
C ALA A 951 17.74 25.21 2.19
N LEU A 952 18.42 24.23 2.81
CA LEU A 952 19.82 24.38 3.21
C LEU A 952 20.78 24.51 2.02
N ALA A 953 20.58 23.70 0.98
CA ALA A 953 21.38 23.74 -0.22
C ALA A 953 21.18 25.06 -1.00
N GLN A 954 19.98 25.66 -0.94
CA GLN A 954 19.73 27.00 -1.50
C GLN A 954 20.50 28.09 -0.74
N SER A 955 20.55 28.02 0.59
CA SER A 955 21.41 28.90 1.40
C SER A 955 22.89 28.73 1.03
N ALA A 956 23.36 27.49 0.89
CA ALA A 956 24.73 27.19 0.46
C ALA A 956 25.04 27.71 -0.97
N LEU A 957 24.07 27.67 -1.88
CA LEU A 957 24.18 28.28 -3.21
C LEU A 957 24.29 29.80 -3.14
N GLY A 958 23.49 30.43 -2.27
CA GLY A 958 23.62 31.85 -1.93
C GLY A 958 25.01 32.20 -1.42
N HIS A 959 25.57 31.42 -0.49
CA HIS A 959 26.95 31.58 -0.01
C HIS A 959 27.97 31.45 -1.15
N ALA A 960 27.84 30.42 -1.99
CA ALA A 960 28.73 30.26 -3.14
C ALA A 960 28.66 31.45 -4.11
N TYR A 961 27.48 32.04 -4.34
CA TYR A 961 27.37 33.25 -5.15
C TYR A 961 28.04 34.47 -4.51
N VAL A 962 27.95 34.63 -3.18
CA VAL A 962 28.71 35.66 -2.45
C VAL A 962 30.22 35.47 -2.66
N ALA A 963 30.74 34.24 -2.51
CA ALA A 963 32.14 33.92 -2.70
C ALA A 963 32.64 34.25 -4.13
N ASN A 964 31.77 34.05 -5.12
CA ASN A 964 32.02 34.37 -6.54
C ASN A 964 31.68 35.81 -6.94
N ARG A 965 31.26 36.66 -5.99
CA ARG A 965 30.86 38.06 -6.22
C ARG A 965 29.70 38.22 -7.23
N ARG A 966 28.81 37.23 -7.29
CA ARG A 966 27.58 37.22 -8.10
C ARG A 966 26.42 37.78 -7.27
N TRP A 967 26.43 39.09 -7.07
CA TRP A 967 25.58 39.74 -6.08
C TRP A 967 24.07 39.61 -6.31
N PRO A 968 23.55 39.83 -7.54
CA PRO A 968 22.11 39.68 -7.79
C PRO A 968 21.63 38.25 -7.52
N GLU A 969 22.36 37.25 -8.00
CA GLU A 969 22.01 35.84 -7.79
C GLU A 969 22.14 35.41 -6.33
N ALA A 970 23.11 35.97 -5.59
CA ALA A 970 23.23 35.76 -4.15
C ALA A 970 22.03 36.31 -3.38
N ILE A 971 21.59 37.54 -3.69
CA ILE A 971 20.42 38.16 -3.04
C ILE A 971 19.18 37.31 -3.28
N GLU A 972 18.93 36.91 -4.54
CA GLU A 972 17.79 36.07 -4.92
C GLU A 972 17.80 34.73 -4.17
N ALA A 973 18.91 33.98 -4.25
CA ALA A 973 19.04 32.67 -3.63
C ALA A 973 18.90 32.72 -2.09
N LEU A 974 19.53 33.71 -1.43
CA LEU A 974 19.46 33.86 0.02
C LEU A 974 18.07 34.29 0.49
N THR A 975 17.38 35.14 -0.27
CA THR A 975 16.00 35.56 0.03
C THR A 975 15.04 34.38 -0.08
N ALA A 976 15.15 33.60 -1.16
CA ALA A 976 14.37 32.40 -1.36
C ALA A 976 14.64 31.34 -0.28
N ALA A 977 15.91 31.15 0.10
CA ALA A 977 16.29 30.23 1.17
C ALA A 977 15.69 30.65 2.53
N LEU A 978 15.75 31.94 2.87
CA LEU A 978 15.17 32.49 4.11
C LEU A 978 13.65 32.32 4.15
N ALA A 979 12.95 32.56 3.05
CA ALA A 979 11.50 32.33 2.94
C ALA A 979 11.17 30.85 3.15
N ALA A 980 11.87 29.94 2.46
CA ALA A 980 11.66 28.50 2.58
C ALA A 980 11.94 27.97 4.00
N VAL A 981 13.00 28.46 4.66
CA VAL A 981 13.32 28.06 6.06
C VAL A 981 12.22 28.50 7.02
N ARG A 982 11.66 29.70 6.84
CA ARG A 982 10.55 30.23 7.66
C ARG A 982 9.26 29.43 7.47
N GLU A 983 8.91 29.12 6.23
CA GLU A 983 7.72 28.31 5.90
C GLU A 983 7.80 26.89 6.47
N LEU A 984 8.99 26.28 6.47
CA LEU A 984 9.19 24.93 6.99
C LEU A 984 9.16 24.86 8.53
N HIS A 985 9.01 25.99 9.23
CA HIS A 985 9.32 26.11 10.67
C HIS A 985 10.64 25.40 11.03
N ALA A 986 11.58 25.42 10.08
CA ALA A 986 12.86 24.75 10.21
C ALA A 986 13.74 25.55 11.16
N ALA A 987 14.64 24.86 11.85
CA ALA A 987 15.44 25.45 12.92
C ALA A 987 16.06 26.82 12.50
N PRO A 988 15.96 27.86 13.35
CA PRO A 988 16.56 29.18 13.13
C PRO A 988 18.08 29.20 12.86
N LEU A 989 18.74 28.03 12.95
CA LEU A 989 20.18 27.83 12.72
C LEU A 989 20.66 28.19 11.31
N VAL A 990 19.83 28.25 10.28
CA VAL A 990 20.31 28.61 8.93
C VAL A 990 19.99 30.06 8.60
N GLU A 991 19.06 30.63 9.35
CA GLU A 991 18.56 31.97 9.14
C GLU A 991 19.62 33.03 9.48
N SER A 992 20.36 32.89 10.60
CA SER A 992 21.35 33.89 11.01
C SER A 992 22.56 33.99 10.06
N ASP A 993 23.08 32.85 9.58
CA ASP A 993 24.22 32.84 8.63
C ASP A 993 23.79 33.36 7.25
N SER A 994 22.60 32.97 6.77
CA SER A 994 22.06 33.42 5.49
C SER A 994 21.76 34.93 5.50
N THR A 995 21.29 35.46 6.64
CA THR A 995 21.03 36.90 6.81
C THR A 995 22.32 37.70 6.80
N ALA A 996 23.39 37.22 7.45
CA ALA A 996 24.70 37.88 7.39
C ALA A 996 25.27 37.88 5.95
N LEU A 997 25.15 36.76 5.24
CA LEU A 997 25.56 36.67 3.82
C LEU A 997 24.72 37.57 2.91
N LEU A 998 23.43 37.75 3.21
CA LEU A 998 22.55 38.65 2.46
C LEU A 998 23.00 40.10 2.63
N ALA A 999 23.40 40.49 3.85
CA ALA A 999 23.99 41.80 4.09
C ALA A 999 25.28 42.02 3.28
N GLU A 1000 26.14 41.01 3.17
CA GLU A 1000 27.33 41.07 2.31
C GLU A 1000 26.98 41.20 0.82
N ALA A 1001 25.98 40.46 0.34
CA ALA A 1001 25.54 40.52 -1.05
C ALA A 1001 24.94 41.89 -1.41
N GLN A 1002 24.11 42.46 -0.53
CA GLN A 1002 23.55 43.81 -0.69
C GLN A 1002 24.64 44.87 -0.75
N LEU A 1003 25.68 44.75 0.09
CA LEU A 1003 26.82 45.65 0.04
C LEU A 1003 27.57 45.54 -1.29
N GLY A 1004 27.78 44.32 -1.79
CA GLY A 1004 28.39 44.06 -3.10
C GLY A 1004 27.57 44.64 -4.26
N ALA A 1005 26.24 44.65 -4.13
CA ALA A 1005 25.30 45.31 -5.04
C ALA A 1005 25.23 46.84 -4.88
N ARG A 1006 26.08 47.42 -4.02
CA ARG A 1006 26.18 48.86 -3.71
C ARG A 1006 24.98 49.44 -2.96
N ASP A 1007 24.25 48.61 -2.20
CA ASP A 1007 23.21 49.05 -1.29
C ASP A 1007 23.69 48.97 0.17
N ALA A 1008 24.46 49.98 0.58
CA ALA A 1008 25.02 50.04 1.93
C ALA A 1008 23.94 50.23 3.02
N ALA A 1009 22.82 50.86 2.70
CA ALA A 1009 21.74 51.09 3.65
C ALA A 1009 21.00 49.79 3.97
N ALA A 1010 20.62 49.02 2.95
CA ALA A 1010 20.01 47.70 3.14
C ALA A 1010 20.99 46.73 3.83
N SER A 1011 22.27 46.77 3.44
CA SER A 1011 23.31 45.94 4.06
C SER A 1011 23.41 46.18 5.57
N LEU A 1012 23.46 47.44 6.01
CA LEU A 1012 23.55 47.79 7.43
C LEU A 1012 22.35 47.28 8.23
N ALA A 1013 21.13 47.55 7.76
CA ALA A 1013 19.91 47.10 8.43
C ALA A 1013 19.83 45.56 8.52
N THR A 1014 20.24 44.87 7.45
CA THR A 1014 20.27 43.41 7.39
C THR A 1014 21.36 42.84 8.31
N ALA A 1015 22.53 43.49 8.41
CA ALA A 1015 23.61 43.07 9.31
C ALA A 1015 23.22 43.25 10.79
N GLU A 1016 22.56 44.35 11.17
CA GLU A 1016 22.02 44.55 12.52
C GLU A 1016 21.01 43.47 12.90
N THR A 1017 20.13 43.13 11.95
CA THR A 1017 19.17 42.02 12.11
C THR A 1017 19.91 40.68 12.32
N ALA A 1018 20.95 40.41 11.53
CA ALA A 1018 21.76 39.20 11.67
C ALA A 1018 22.47 39.11 13.04
N ILE A 1019 22.99 40.22 13.58
CA ILE A 1019 23.60 40.27 14.92
C ILE A 1019 22.54 39.97 15.99
N ALA A 1020 21.39 40.64 15.94
CA ALA A 1020 20.32 40.43 16.91
C ALA A 1020 19.85 38.97 16.95
N MET A 1021 19.67 38.37 15.78
CA MET A 1021 19.30 36.95 15.64
C MET A 1021 20.39 36.00 16.14
N ALA A 1022 21.65 36.23 15.77
CA ALA A 1022 22.75 35.37 16.21
C ALA A 1022 22.91 35.38 17.73
N ARG A 1023 22.71 36.56 18.37
CA ARG A 1023 22.70 36.70 19.83
C ARG A 1023 21.55 35.96 20.49
N SER A 1024 20.32 36.14 19.99
CA SER A 1024 19.15 35.46 20.58
C SER A 1024 19.23 33.94 20.47
N LEU A 1025 19.95 33.43 19.47
CA LEU A 1025 20.14 32.00 19.24
C LEU A 1025 21.45 31.45 19.85
N HIS A 1026 22.22 32.27 20.56
CA HIS A 1026 23.53 31.90 21.12
C HIS A 1026 24.50 31.30 20.08
N ARG A 1027 24.63 31.96 18.91
CA ARG A 1027 25.47 31.52 17.78
C ARG A 1027 26.67 32.43 17.54
N PRO A 1028 27.75 32.31 18.34
CA PRO A 1028 28.87 33.25 18.30
C PRO A 1028 29.66 33.24 16.98
N ILE A 1029 29.70 32.10 16.27
CA ILE A 1029 30.34 32.01 14.95
C ILE A 1029 29.58 32.83 13.90
N SER A 1030 28.25 32.69 13.87
CA SER A 1030 27.37 33.50 13.01
C SER A 1030 27.43 34.98 13.37
N GLU A 1031 27.45 35.28 14.68
CA GLU A 1031 27.58 36.65 15.18
C GLU A 1031 28.89 37.30 14.71
N THR A 1032 30.00 36.54 14.68
CA THR A 1032 31.28 37.01 14.15
C THR A 1032 31.17 37.46 12.69
N ARG A 1033 30.50 36.65 11.84
CA ARG A 1033 30.24 37.01 10.43
C ARG A 1033 29.35 38.23 10.31
N ALA A 1034 28.30 38.32 11.13
CA ALA A 1034 27.39 39.45 11.13
C ALA A 1034 28.09 40.77 11.53
N HIS A 1035 28.97 40.75 12.53
CA HIS A 1035 29.81 41.92 12.89
C HIS A 1035 30.77 42.31 11.77
N LEU A 1036 31.36 41.35 11.05
CA LEU A 1036 32.19 41.63 9.87
C LEU A 1036 31.38 42.28 8.75
N ALA A 1037 30.18 41.77 8.45
CA ALA A 1037 29.28 42.38 7.46
C ALA A 1037 28.86 43.80 7.87
N HIS A 1038 28.54 44.01 9.15
CA HIS A 1038 28.20 45.31 9.70
C HIS A 1038 29.36 46.32 9.59
N ALA A 1039 30.58 45.91 9.97
CA ALA A 1039 31.77 46.74 9.84
C ALA A 1039 32.03 47.16 8.38
N ARG A 1040 31.87 46.23 7.43
CA ARG A 1040 32.00 46.52 5.99
C ARG A 1040 30.94 47.51 5.49
N GLY A 1041 29.69 47.34 5.92
CA GLY A 1041 28.60 48.27 5.60
C GLY A 1041 28.87 49.68 6.14
N LEU A 1042 29.37 49.79 7.37
CA LEU A 1042 29.71 51.07 8.00
C LEU A 1042 30.87 51.77 7.28
N LEU A 1043 31.90 51.01 6.88
CA LEU A 1043 33.04 51.52 6.10
C LEU A 1043 32.60 52.05 4.72
N ALA A 1044 31.55 51.51 4.13
CA ALA A 1044 31.03 51.94 2.82
C ALA A 1044 30.07 53.14 2.90
N ALA A 1045 29.44 53.39 4.06
CA ALA A 1045 28.38 54.40 4.20
C ALA A 1045 28.87 55.84 4.47
N ASP A 1046 30.19 56.07 4.61
CA ASP A 1046 30.86 57.37 4.80
C ASP A 1046 30.12 58.33 5.77
N ARG A 1047 29.75 57.84 6.96
CA ARG A 1047 29.12 58.65 8.02
C ARG A 1047 30.16 59.12 9.04
N GLY A 1048 30.14 60.39 9.44
CA GLY A 1048 31.11 61.00 10.37
C GLY A 1048 31.26 60.27 11.73
N ASP A 1049 30.22 59.57 12.18
CA ASP A 1049 30.22 58.76 13.42
C ASP A 1049 30.55 57.27 13.20
N ALA A 1050 30.87 56.86 11.96
CA ALA A 1050 31.04 55.45 11.59
C ALA A 1050 32.33 54.85 12.18
N LEU A 1051 33.40 55.61 12.37
CA LEU A 1051 34.71 55.08 12.78
C LEU A 1051 34.67 54.36 14.14
N THR A 1052 33.95 54.94 15.12
CA THR A 1052 33.79 54.33 16.45
C THR A 1052 32.95 53.05 16.37
N HIS A 1053 31.89 53.05 15.57
CA HIS A 1053 31.03 51.88 15.38
C HIS A 1053 31.74 50.75 14.60
N VAL A 1054 32.58 51.08 13.60
CA VAL A 1054 33.42 50.11 12.90
C VAL A 1054 34.40 49.46 13.86
N ARG A 1055 35.12 50.25 14.67
CA ARG A 1055 36.02 49.71 15.71
C ARG A 1055 35.28 48.78 16.66
N SER A 1056 34.13 49.22 17.17
CA SER A 1056 33.30 48.42 18.05
C SER A 1056 32.90 47.08 17.42
N ALA A 1057 32.42 47.08 16.17
CA ALA A 1057 32.05 45.84 15.47
C ALA A 1057 33.26 44.90 15.27
N LEU A 1058 34.43 45.42 14.88
CA LEU A 1058 35.65 44.61 14.70
C LEU A 1058 36.20 44.07 16.03
N ASP A 1059 36.09 44.82 17.11
CA ASP A 1059 36.49 44.38 18.44
C ASP A 1059 35.55 43.31 18.99
N GLN A 1060 34.24 43.44 18.76
CA GLN A 1060 33.27 42.38 19.05
C GLN A 1060 33.55 41.10 18.26
N ALA A 1061 33.84 41.21 16.96
CA ALA A 1061 34.24 40.06 16.14
C ALA A 1061 35.54 39.42 16.66
N THR A 1062 36.52 40.22 17.09
CA THR A 1062 37.78 39.71 17.67
C THR A 1062 37.52 38.92 18.96
N ALA A 1063 36.73 39.49 19.88
CA ALA A 1063 36.39 38.83 21.14
C ALA A 1063 35.66 37.49 20.92
N LEU A 1064 34.77 37.42 19.93
CA LEU A 1064 34.07 36.18 19.56
C LEU A 1064 35.03 35.14 18.94
N VAL A 1065 35.97 35.56 18.09
CA VAL A 1065 37.01 34.67 17.55
C VAL A 1065 37.89 34.11 18.67
N GLU A 1066 38.29 34.93 19.63
CA GLU A 1066 39.07 34.48 20.79
C GLU A 1066 38.30 33.50 21.67
N ALA A 1067 37.01 33.78 21.93
CA ALA A 1067 36.15 32.95 22.76
C ALA A 1067 35.83 31.58 22.12
N THR A 1068 35.56 31.56 20.81
CA THR A 1068 35.19 30.33 20.07
C THR A 1068 36.39 29.56 19.55
N GLY A 1069 37.52 30.25 19.36
CA GLY A 1069 38.67 29.75 18.63
C GLY A 1069 38.45 29.70 17.11
N ALA A 1070 37.46 30.40 16.55
CA ALA A 1070 37.18 30.44 15.11
C ALA A 1070 38.24 31.23 14.31
N LEU A 1071 39.50 30.76 14.35
CA LEU A 1071 40.69 31.42 13.80
C LEU A 1071 40.56 31.74 12.31
N ALA A 1072 39.72 31.01 11.57
CA ALA A 1072 39.49 31.26 10.15
C ALA A 1072 38.94 32.67 9.85
N PHE A 1073 38.31 33.35 10.81
CA PHE A 1073 37.83 34.73 10.63
C PHE A 1073 38.87 35.82 10.94
N ALA A 1074 39.94 35.49 11.69
CA ALA A 1074 40.94 36.47 12.11
C ALA A 1074 41.59 37.26 10.96
N PRO A 1075 42.02 36.64 9.84
CA PRO A 1075 42.60 37.39 8.72
C PRO A 1075 41.62 38.42 8.12
N PHE A 1076 40.33 38.11 8.09
CA PHE A 1076 39.31 39.00 7.55
C PHE A 1076 39.11 40.23 8.44
N ILE A 1077 39.17 40.07 9.77
CA ILE A 1077 39.12 41.19 10.72
C ILE A 1077 40.32 42.13 10.48
N HIS A 1078 41.52 41.57 10.31
CA HIS A 1078 42.73 42.36 10.02
C HIS A 1078 42.64 43.09 8.67
N ILE A 1079 42.01 42.52 7.63
CA ILE A 1079 41.74 43.23 6.37
C ILE A 1079 40.86 44.46 6.62
N GLU A 1080 39.77 44.32 7.38
CA GLU A 1080 38.88 45.45 7.63
C GLU A 1080 39.52 46.49 8.56
N ARG A 1081 40.38 46.08 9.51
CA ARG A 1081 41.21 47.00 10.31
C ARG A 1081 42.19 47.78 9.44
N ALA A 1082 42.78 47.16 8.42
CA ALA A 1082 43.65 47.84 7.46
C ALA A 1082 42.89 48.91 6.67
N ARG A 1083 41.66 48.63 6.23
CA ARG A 1083 40.79 49.60 5.55
C ARG A 1083 40.40 50.77 6.47
N LEU A 1084 40.09 50.48 7.73
CA LEU A 1084 39.83 51.51 8.73
C LEU A 1084 41.08 52.39 8.94
N ALA A 1085 42.27 51.80 9.04
CA ALA A 1085 43.53 52.53 9.16
C ALA A 1085 43.76 53.45 7.94
N GLU A 1086 43.48 52.96 6.73
CA GLU A 1086 43.54 53.73 5.49
C GLU A 1086 42.65 54.99 5.54
N LEU A 1087 41.39 54.85 5.96
CA LEU A 1087 40.45 55.97 6.09
C LEU A 1087 40.88 56.99 7.16
N THR A 1088 41.58 56.54 8.20
CA THR A 1088 42.12 57.43 9.26
C THR A 1088 43.51 58.00 8.97
N GLY A 1089 44.12 57.65 7.82
CA GLY A 1089 45.47 58.09 7.44
C GLY A 1089 46.63 57.36 8.15
N ASP A 1090 46.37 56.30 8.93
CA ASP A 1090 47.42 55.50 9.59
C ASP A 1090 48.03 54.47 8.61
N SER A 1091 48.95 54.94 7.76
CA SER A 1091 49.65 54.10 6.78
C SER A 1091 50.46 52.97 7.42
N ALA A 1092 51.05 53.23 8.59
CA ALA A 1092 51.83 52.21 9.31
C ALA A 1092 50.92 51.12 9.90
N GLY A 1093 49.75 51.50 10.42
CA GLY A 1093 48.69 50.58 10.85
C GLY A 1093 48.19 49.71 9.72
N ARG A 1094 47.86 50.31 8.57
CA ARG A 1094 47.43 49.58 7.37
C ARG A 1094 48.43 48.48 6.98
N GLU A 1095 49.72 48.79 6.92
CA GLU A 1095 50.75 47.80 6.55
C GLU A 1095 50.95 46.70 7.61
N ARG A 1096 50.84 47.03 8.91
CA ARG A 1096 50.90 46.03 9.98
C ARG A 1096 49.74 45.04 9.87
N GLU A 1097 48.51 45.54 9.75
CA GLU A 1097 47.31 44.73 9.66
C GLU A 1097 47.29 43.84 8.40
N LEU A 1098 47.71 44.37 7.24
CA LEU A 1098 47.82 43.56 6.01
C LEU A 1098 48.90 42.49 6.10
N ARG A 1099 50.05 42.76 6.75
CA ARG A 1099 51.07 41.73 6.98
C ARG A 1099 50.55 40.61 7.86
N GLU A 1100 49.81 40.95 8.90
CA GLU A 1100 49.23 39.98 9.82
C GLU A 1100 48.15 39.14 9.16
N ALA A 1101 47.24 39.75 8.39
CA ALA A 1101 46.27 39.02 7.58
C ALA A 1101 46.96 38.05 6.59
N GLN A 1102 48.05 38.47 5.94
CA GLN A 1102 48.81 37.62 5.02
C GLN A 1102 49.45 36.42 5.73
N ARG A 1103 50.03 36.65 6.92
CA ARG A 1103 50.58 35.59 7.77
C ARG A 1103 49.51 34.58 8.14
N LEU A 1104 48.37 35.04 8.65
CA LEU A 1104 47.26 34.20 9.09
C LEU A 1104 46.63 33.39 7.93
N PHE A 1105 46.46 34.00 6.74
CA PHE A 1105 45.99 33.25 5.56
C PHE A 1105 46.96 32.14 5.15
N THR A 1106 48.27 32.37 5.29
CA THR A 1106 49.28 31.36 4.99
C THR A 1106 49.23 30.22 6.02
N GLU A 1107 49.11 30.55 7.32
CA GLU A 1107 49.03 29.57 8.41
C GLU A 1107 47.77 28.70 8.36
N MET A 1108 46.64 29.25 7.93
CA MET A 1108 45.39 28.49 7.77
C MET A 1108 45.32 27.69 6.46
N GLY A 1109 46.35 27.75 5.61
CA GLY A 1109 46.41 27.01 4.34
C GLY A 1109 45.61 27.64 3.19
N ALA A 1110 45.43 28.97 3.19
CA ALA A 1110 44.66 29.72 2.18
C ALA A 1110 45.58 30.59 1.26
N PRO A 1111 46.49 30.00 0.45
CA PRO A 1111 47.43 30.75 -0.38
C PRO A 1111 46.76 31.53 -1.52
N ILE A 1112 45.53 31.16 -1.90
CA ILE A 1112 44.74 31.92 -2.87
C ILE A 1112 44.30 33.26 -2.25
N ARG A 1113 43.75 33.23 -1.03
CA ARG A 1113 43.37 34.45 -0.29
C ARG A 1113 44.56 35.37 -0.05
N ALA A 1114 45.71 34.82 0.36
CA ALA A 1114 46.94 35.60 0.56
C ALA A 1114 47.39 36.35 -0.71
N ARG A 1115 47.17 35.77 -1.91
CA ARG A 1115 47.48 36.42 -3.20
C ARG A 1115 46.43 37.44 -3.65
N GLN A 1116 45.19 37.30 -3.19
CA GLN A 1116 44.07 38.20 -3.51
C GLN A 1116 44.03 39.45 -2.61
N MET A 1117 44.94 39.57 -1.65
CA MET A 1117 45.01 40.72 -0.75
C MET A 1117 45.35 42.02 -1.50
N PRO A 1118 44.91 43.19 -0.98
CA PRO A 1118 45.29 44.48 -1.55
C PRO A 1118 46.82 44.60 -1.64
N PRO A 1119 47.36 45.19 -2.72
CA PRO A 1119 48.80 45.46 -2.81
C PRO A 1119 49.22 46.36 -1.63
N ARG A 1120 50.42 46.08 -1.10
CA ARG A 1120 51.00 46.79 0.05
C ARG A 1120 51.13 48.28 -0.24
#